data_AF-A0A533SMU3-F1
#
_entry.id   AF-A0A533SMU3-F1
#
_cell.length_a   1.000
_cell.length_b   1.000
_cell.length_c   1.000
_cell.angle_alpha   90.00
_cell.angle_beta   90.00
_cell.angle_gamma   90.00
#
_symmetry.space_group_name_H-M   'P 1'
#
loop_
_entity.id
_entity.type
_entity.pdbx_description
1 polymer ?
#
loop_
_entity_poly.entity_id
_entity_poly.type
_entity_poly.pdbx_seq_one_letter_code
_entity_poly.pdbx_strand_id
1 'polypeptide(L)'
;ALPDEVITPELRETFLAQAPAEADLAPDAVQAGAVFSGYRLPWAGGQSKHLSGSIGHYLVYNPPSCSEYYCRYAFDFAGRNTDTTTTLDTRFPLLAAKGGEVYAFYDGCATGNSNCTNYMVLKDSSTNPVTYQTYLHLDYNSIPAELKVKGKQVLQGQWIGNVDDTGYSTGDHVHFHVYATPTGTYWGPSVDITFDDVDINGGRPRTCYEANNWPSLGSECHAGGDEFVSGNYGAYPPTAALTLPGAGEVISDGSLLVAGQAWDNVGVLKAQAILKINGEWQLAGPAQVLGGATYESYVLDVDLCESDVPTGPLEVAVRVWDYEGNASIDPQSARTVTNRTFCIPPPPACQPSANQVALYSGPNYSGACRLLGAGNYTSASAFYPVADNSLSSLLVGSNVQALLFEQDGLTERSETIAWNDPNLADNRLGDNMMSSLQVAARTLAIDAPTLYTPFNVTTAAVTSVDSLVLDWAAPGAVSFQSTLSGPLSLSQDWTDSNGWSVGSLPAGTYTWTVNARSANGVVVPASRNFTVAAASLPGASQLGVPASQMEEAAGWTTTAAGLWHFETNYALGGRTLNGWVYNQDGDYGSATVGASDLTSPPITVPAGGWLAFDYNTLAEGAQAYWGQGWGEVLVGGGSVVRMWRVVGGGGEARRAR
;
A
#
# COMPACT_ATOMS: atom_id res chain seq x y z
N ALA A 1 52.15 -35.92 -22.35
CA ALA A 1 51.35 -36.87 -23.13
C ALA A 1 50.71 -37.86 -22.17
N LEU A 2 49.39 -38.04 -22.22
CA LEU A 2 48.68 -39.04 -21.43
C LEU A 2 48.77 -40.42 -22.12
N PRO A 3 48.69 -41.54 -21.38
CA PRO A 3 48.78 -42.89 -21.93
C PRO A 3 47.60 -43.25 -22.84
N ASP A 4 47.86 -44.05 -23.89
CA ASP A 4 46.91 -44.44 -24.96
C ASP A 4 45.66 -45.19 -24.47
N GLU A 5 45.63 -45.65 -23.22
CA GLU A 5 44.55 -46.46 -22.65
C GLU A 5 43.35 -45.63 -22.14
N VAL A 6 43.44 -44.30 -22.13
CA VAL A 6 42.39 -43.38 -21.66
C VAL A 6 41.67 -42.65 -22.82
N ILE A 7 42.01 -42.97 -24.07
CA ILE A 7 41.42 -42.33 -25.26
C ILE A 7 40.48 -43.34 -25.93
N THR A 8 39.16 -43.12 -25.81
CA THR A 8 38.16 -43.94 -26.53
C THR A 8 38.22 -43.65 -28.04
N PRO A 9 37.81 -44.61 -28.89
CA PRO A 9 37.79 -44.43 -30.35
C PRO A 9 37.01 -43.18 -30.81
N GLU A 10 35.92 -42.81 -30.12
CA GLU A 10 35.17 -41.58 -30.41
C GLU A 10 35.97 -40.30 -30.11
N LEU A 11 36.81 -40.31 -29.06
CA LEU A 11 37.67 -39.17 -28.72
C LEU A 11 38.79 -39.00 -29.77
N ARG A 12 39.26 -40.12 -30.35
CA ARG A 12 40.27 -40.12 -31.42
C ARG A 12 39.69 -39.63 -32.75
N GLU A 13 38.43 -39.93 -33.09
CA GLU A 13 37.76 -39.37 -34.28
C GLU A 13 37.44 -37.88 -34.12
N THR A 14 37.11 -37.42 -32.92
CA THR A 14 36.80 -35.99 -32.68
C THR A 14 38.05 -35.11 -32.77
N PHE A 15 39.23 -35.63 -32.41
CA PHE A 15 40.51 -34.91 -32.51
C PHE A 15 41.25 -35.10 -33.85
N LEU A 16 40.92 -36.12 -34.65
CA LEU A 16 41.63 -36.43 -35.91
C LEU A 16 40.75 -36.30 -37.17
N ALA A 17 39.50 -35.85 -37.09
CA ALA A 17 38.76 -35.42 -38.27
C ALA A 17 39.36 -34.10 -38.80
N GLN A 18 40.26 -34.29 -39.75
CA GLN A 18 41.20 -33.35 -40.35
C GLN A 18 40.59 -32.02 -40.80
N ALA A 19 41.30 -30.95 -40.46
CA ALA A 19 41.37 -29.75 -41.28
C ALA A 19 41.65 -30.13 -42.75
N PRO A 20 40.97 -29.54 -43.74
CA PRO A 20 41.38 -29.73 -45.12
C PRO A 20 42.81 -29.22 -45.31
N ALA A 21 43.58 -29.97 -46.10
CA ALA A 21 44.97 -29.71 -46.41
C ALA A 21 45.21 -28.26 -46.91
N GLU A 22 46.32 -27.65 -46.48
CA GLU A 22 46.81 -26.32 -46.87
C GLU A 22 47.25 -26.22 -48.35
N ALA A 23 46.45 -26.72 -49.29
CA ALA A 23 46.77 -26.67 -50.71
C ALA A 23 45.52 -26.30 -51.51
N ASP A 24 45.01 -25.10 -51.28
CA ASP A 24 44.25 -24.29 -52.26
C ASP A 24 44.18 -22.81 -51.83
N LEU A 25 45.24 -22.29 -51.19
CA LEU A 25 45.39 -20.85 -50.94
C LEU A 25 45.93 -20.16 -52.20
N ALA A 26 45.09 -20.05 -53.22
CA ALA A 26 45.18 -18.92 -54.12
C ALA A 26 44.58 -17.70 -53.39
N PRO A 27 45.28 -16.56 -53.31
CA PRO A 27 44.70 -15.33 -52.77
C PRO A 27 43.79 -14.73 -53.83
N ASP A 28 42.63 -15.34 -54.04
CA ASP A 28 41.56 -14.69 -54.78
C ASP A 28 40.93 -13.64 -53.87
N ALA A 29 41.20 -12.39 -54.25
CA ALA A 29 40.47 -11.17 -53.95
C ALA A 29 39.63 -11.19 -52.67
N VAL A 30 40.11 -10.43 -51.69
CA VAL A 30 39.25 -9.67 -50.76
C VAL A 30 37.94 -9.32 -51.48
N GLN A 31 36.83 -9.98 -51.10
CA GLN A 31 35.51 -9.56 -51.52
C GLN A 31 35.19 -8.27 -50.76
N ALA A 32 35.82 -7.19 -51.21
CA ALA A 32 35.31 -5.86 -51.02
C ALA A 32 33.97 -5.80 -51.77
N GLY A 33 32.86 -5.94 -51.05
CA GLY A 33 31.54 -5.58 -51.58
C GLY A 33 30.35 -6.43 -51.16
N ALA A 34 30.52 -7.63 -50.60
CA ALA A 34 29.39 -8.41 -50.12
C ALA A 34 29.02 -7.98 -48.69
N VAL A 35 27.85 -7.33 -48.56
CA VAL A 35 27.23 -7.04 -47.27
C VAL A 35 26.20 -8.15 -47.00
N PHE A 36 26.34 -8.86 -45.89
CA PHE A 36 25.38 -9.90 -45.50
C PHE A 36 24.34 -9.34 -44.52
N SER A 37 23.07 -9.45 -44.88
CA SER A 37 21.95 -8.93 -44.09
C SER A 37 21.07 -10.03 -43.49
N GLY A 38 20.02 -9.63 -42.77
CA GLY A 38 19.08 -10.55 -42.12
C GLY A 38 19.54 -11.01 -40.74
N TYR A 39 20.55 -10.35 -40.16
CA TYR A 39 20.94 -10.57 -38.77
C TYR A 39 20.08 -9.70 -37.85
N ARG A 40 19.83 -10.19 -36.64
CA ARG A 40 19.25 -9.43 -35.54
C ARG A 40 20.16 -9.50 -34.34
N LEU A 41 20.03 -8.56 -33.42
CA LEU A 41 20.85 -8.53 -32.22
C LEU A 41 20.67 -9.85 -31.42
N PRO A 42 21.74 -10.45 -30.88
CA PRO A 42 21.75 -11.85 -30.43
C PRO A 42 21.16 -12.08 -29.03
N TRP A 43 20.08 -11.39 -28.69
CA TRP A 43 19.32 -11.56 -27.44
C TRP A 43 17.83 -11.31 -27.67
N ALA A 44 16.99 -11.64 -26.69
CA ALA A 44 15.53 -11.59 -26.85
C ALA A 44 14.99 -10.22 -27.24
N GLY A 45 14.00 -10.26 -28.13
CA GLY A 45 13.33 -9.07 -28.65
C GLY A 45 12.69 -8.22 -27.55
N GLY A 46 12.88 -6.90 -27.62
CA GLY A 46 12.39 -5.93 -26.65
C GLY A 46 13.32 -5.70 -25.44
N GLN A 47 14.42 -6.45 -25.32
CA GLN A 47 15.45 -6.16 -24.31
C GLN A 47 16.56 -5.27 -24.87
N SER A 48 17.14 -4.45 -23.98
CA SER A 48 18.31 -3.62 -24.28
C SER A 48 19.61 -4.26 -23.82
N LYS A 49 20.69 -4.07 -24.57
CA LYS A 49 22.07 -4.35 -24.17
C LYS A 49 23.01 -3.24 -24.62
N HIS A 50 24.10 -3.09 -23.88
CA HIS A 50 25.13 -2.10 -24.14
C HIS A 50 26.12 -2.60 -25.20
N LEU A 51 26.40 -1.81 -26.23
CA LEU A 51 27.54 -2.03 -27.12
C LEU A 51 28.81 -1.53 -26.40
N SER A 52 29.68 -2.44 -25.98
CA SER A 52 30.94 -2.11 -25.28
C SER A 52 32.12 -1.94 -26.22
N GLY A 53 32.02 -2.45 -27.46
CA GLY A 53 33.10 -2.37 -28.43
C GLY A 53 32.67 -2.73 -29.85
N SER A 54 33.27 -2.06 -30.83
CA SER A 54 33.21 -2.47 -32.23
C SER A 54 34.56 -2.30 -32.92
N ILE A 55 34.83 -1.20 -33.62
CA ILE A 55 36.18 -0.91 -34.17
C ILE A 55 37.24 -0.73 -33.09
N GLY A 56 36.82 -0.57 -31.82
CA GLY A 56 37.68 -0.52 -30.65
C GLY A 56 38.60 -1.72 -30.52
N HIS A 57 38.21 -2.90 -31.01
CA HIS A 57 39.05 -4.11 -31.03
C HIS A 57 40.43 -3.91 -31.66
N TYR A 58 40.53 -3.02 -32.66
CA TYR A 58 41.80 -2.74 -33.35
C TYR A 58 42.27 -1.28 -33.25
N LEU A 59 41.45 -0.36 -32.70
CA LEU A 59 41.77 1.07 -32.60
C LEU A 59 41.88 1.60 -31.17
N VAL A 60 41.17 1.01 -30.21
CA VAL A 60 41.03 1.55 -28.84
C VAL A 60 41.75 0.68 -27.82
N TYR A 61 41.58 -0.64 -27.88
CA TYR A 61 42.16 -1.54 -26.89
C TYR A 61 43.68 -1.61 -27.04
N ASN A 62 44.38 -1.65 -25.90
CA ASN A 62 45.84 -1.66 -25.86
C ASN A 62 46.36 -2.76 -24.91
N PRO A 63 46.96 -3.84 -25.45
CA PRO A 63 47.16 -4.10 -26.88
C PRO A 63 45.85 -4.34 -27.64
N PRO A 64 45.81 -4.15 -28.97
CA PRO A 64 44.66 -4.52 -29.79
C PRO A 64 44.29 -6.00 -29.62
N SER A 65 43.00 -6.31 -29.53
CA SER A 65 42.52 -7.70 -29.44
C SER A 65 42.75 -8.47 -30.74
N CYS A 66 42.75 -7.77 -31.87
CA CYS A 66 42.92 -8.33 -33.21
C CYS A 66 43.25 -7.23 -34.22
N SER A 67 43.78 -7.60 -35.39
CA SER A 67 43.98 -6.64 -36.49
C SER A 67 42.65 -6.24 -37.13
N GLU A 68 42.62 -5.10 -37.82
CA GLU A 68 41.44 -4.65 -38.61
C GLU A 68 40.88 -5.75 -39.52
N TYR A 69 41.73 -6.54 -40.18
CA TYR A 69 41.32 -7.64 -41.06
C TYR A 69 40.40 -8.67 -40.37
N TYR A 70 40.56 -8.89 -39.06
CA TYR A 70 39.77 -9.85 -38.30
C TYR A 70 38.58 -9.24 -37.57
N CYS A 71 38.61 -7.94 -37.26
CA CYS A 71 37.68 -7.35 -36.31
C CYS A 71 37.06 -6.03 -36.75
N ARG A 72 37.16 -5.68 -38.04
CA ARG A 72 36.46 -4.51 -38.58
C ARG A 72 34.95 -4.55 -38.35
N TYR A 73 34.37 -5.76 -38.38
CA TYR A 73 32.94 -6.02 -38.17
C TYR A 73 32.73 -7.01 -37.02
N ALA A 74 33.48 -6.83 -35.94
CA ALA A 74 33.23 -7.51 -34.66
C ALA A 74 32.55 -6.56 -33.69
N PHE A 75 31.68 -7.13 -32.85
CA PHE A 75 30.81 -6.39 -31.95
C PHE A 75 30.77 -7.08 -30.59
N ASP A 76 31.06 -6.32 -29.54
CA ASP A 76 30.94 -6.73 -28.16
C ASP A 76 29.68 -6.12 -27.54
N PHE A 77 28.79 -6.97 -27.05
CA PHE A 77 27.59 -6.55 -26.33
C PHE A 77 27.59 -7.10 -24.90
N ALA A 78 27.31 -6.22 -23.95
CA ALA A 78 27.27 -6.54 -22.53
C ALA A 78 25.92 -6.15 -21.91
N GLY A 79 25.51 -6.90 -20.88
CA GLY A 79 24.45 -6.44 -19.99
C GLY A 79 24.92 -5.25 -19.16
N ARG A 80 23.99 -4.41 -18.73
CA ARG A 80 24.32 -3.27 -17.88
C ARG A 80 23.82 -3.58 -16.47
N ASN A 81 24.70 -3.54 -15.47
CA ASN A 81 24.27 -3.64 -14.07
C ASN A 81 23.58 -2.31 -13.66
N THR A 82 22.30 -2.16 -14.02
CA THR A 82 21.50 -0.99 -13.67
C THR A 82 20.78 -1.13 -12.33
N ASP A 83 20.83 -2.30 -11.71
CA ASP A 83 20.15 -2.58 -10.45
C ASP A 83 21.11 -3.27 -9.46
N THR A 84 21.53 -2.53 -8.43
CA THR A 84 22.36 -3.04 -7.33
C THR A 84 21.67 -4.11 -6.47
N THR A 85 20.41 -4.46 -6.76
CA THR A 85 19.62 -5.46 -6.03
C THR A 85 19.37 -6.76 -6.81
N THR A 86 19.65 -6.81 -8.12
CA THR A 86 19.55 -8.05 -8.92
C THR A 86 20.80 -8.28 -9.77
N THR A 87 21.48 -9.40 -9.55
CA THR A 87 22.74 -9.80 -10.22
C THR A 87 22.54 -10.38 -11.63
N LEU A 88 21.41 -10.13 -12.31
CA LEU A 88 20.97 -10.97 -13.44
C LEU A 88 21.21 -10.41 -14.85
N ASP A 89 21.49 -9.11 -15.04
CA ASP A 89 21.57 -8.59 -16.43
C ASP A 89 22.90 -8.87 -17.13
N THR A 90 24.01 -9.14 -16.41
CA THR A 90 25.32 -9.29 -17.06
C THR A 90 25.50 -10.62 -17.79
N ARG A 91 24.82 -11.69 -17.34
CA ARG A 91 24.88 -13.04 -17.94
C ARG A 91 23.55 -13.44 -18.55
N PHE A 92 23.21 -12.77 -19.65
CA PHE A 92 21.93 -12.92 -20.32
C PHE A 92 21.92 -14.08 -21.34
N PRO A 93 20.74 -14.63 -21.68
CA PRO A 93 20.60 -15.65 -22.71
C PRO A 93 20.92 -15.13 -24.11
N LEU A 94 21.69 -15.90 -24.86
CA LEU A 94 22.02 -15.63 -26.26
C LEU A 94 21.05 -16.33 -27.20
N LEU A 95 20.59 -15.58 -28.19
CA LEU A 95 19.79 -16.07 -29.30
C LEU A 95 20.59 -16.07 -30.59
N ALA A 96 20.32 -17.03 -31.47
CA ALA A 96 20.90 -17.01 -32.81
C ALA A 96 20.49 -15.75 -33.56
N ALA A 97 21.47 -14.90 -33.89
CA ALA A 97 21.31 -13.66 -34.66
C ALA A 97 20.73 -13.92 -36.07
N LYS A 98 20.98 -15.09 -36.64
CA LYS A 98 20.39 -15.60 -37.88
C LYS A 98 20.35 -17.13 -37.84
N GLY A 99 19.42 -17.73 -38.58
CA GLY A 99 19.30 -19.19 -38.68
C GLY A 99 20.50 -19.82 -39.39
N GLY A 100 20.79 -21.08 -39.06
CA GLY A 100 21.90 -21.84 -39.63
C GLY A 100 21.99 -23.24 -39.06
N GLU A 101 23.14 -23.88 -39.20
CA GLU A 101 23.43 -25.19 -38.61
C GLU A 101 24.64 -25.13 -37.67
N VAL A 102 24.62 -25.89 -36.57
CA VAL A 102 25.73 -25.96 -35.62
C VAL A 102 26.98 -26.48 -36.34
N TYR A 103 27.99 -25.62 -36.49
CA TYR A 103 29.27 -25.96 -37.11
C TYR A 103 30.30 -26.43 -36.07
N ALA A 104 30.42 -25.67 -34.99
CA ALA A 104 31.31 -25.95 -33.87
C ALA A 104 30.73 -25.37 -32.59
N PHE A 105 31.02 -25.99 -31.46
CA PHE A 105 30.64 -25.51 -30.15
C PHE A 105 31.63 -26.02 -29.09
N TYR A 106 31.76 -25.28 -27.99
CA TYR A 106 32.46 -25.73 -26.79
C TYR A 106 31.97 -24.91 -25.60
N ASP A 107 31.53 -25.56 -24.52
CA ASP A 107 31.12 -24.90 -23.27
C ASP A 107 31.72 -25.57 -22.02
N GLY A 108 32.89 -26.18 -22.19
CA GLY A 108 33.58 -26.93 -21.15
C GLY A 108 34.53 -26.10 -20.27
N CYS A 109 34.82 -24.85 -20.65
CA CYS A 109 35.61 -23.94 -19.83
C CYS A 109 34.78 -23.49 -18.63
N ALA A 110 35.38 -23.56 -17.44
CA ALA A 110 34.79 -22.96 -16.25
C ALA A 110 34.50 -21.47 -16.48
N THR A 111 33.38 -21.02 -15.93
CA THR A 111 32.96 -19.63 -15.89
C THR A 111 34.12 -18.69 -15.50
N GLY A 112 34.32 -17.61 -16.26
CA GLY A 112 35.39 -16.61 -16.07
C GLY A 112 36.82 -17.09 -16.26
N ASN A 113 37.03 -18.26 -16.87
CA ASN A 113 38.38 -18.73 -17.18
C ASN A 113 38.97 -17.98 -18.37
N SER A 114 39.93 -17.10 -18.12
CA SER A 114 40.54 -16.26 -19.16
C SER A 114 41.46 -16.98 -20.17
N ASN A 115 41.79 -18.26 -19.93
CA ASN A 115 42.70 -19.03 -20.79
C ASN A 115 41.97 -20.07 -21.66
N CYS A 116 40.65 -20.13 -21.57
CA CYS A 116 39.82 -21.13 -22.23
C CYS A 116 38.53 -20.44 -22.68
N THR A 117 38.21 -20.51 -23.97
CA THR A 117 37.03 -19.81 -24.52
C THR A 117 35.92 -20.80 -24.84
N ASN A 118 34.74 -20.55 -24.28
CA ASN A 118 33.52 -21.21 -24.73
C ASN A 118 32.92 -20.46 -25.92
N TYR A 119 32.36 -21.20 -26.87
CA TYR A 119 31.84 -20.64 -28.12
C TYR A 119 30.71 -21.47 -28.73
N MET A 120 29.91 -20.79 -29.56
CA MET A 120 28.98 -21.38 -30.52
C MET A 120 29.28 -20.82 -31.90
N VAL A 121 29.27 -21.68 -32.93
CA VAL A 121 29.44 -21.27 -34.33
C VAL A 121 28.32 -21.86 -35.15
N LEU A 122 27.57 -21.01 -35.83
CA LEU A 122 26.50 -21.43 -36.74
C LEU A 122 26.92 -21.15 -38.18
N LYS A 123 26.78 -22.14 -39.04
CA LYS A 123 27.03 -22.06 -40.48
C LYS A 123 25.74 -21.72 -41.20
N ASP A 124 25.75 -20.66 -41.99
CA ASP A 124 24.67 -20.26 -42.88
C ASP A 124 25.04 -20.62 -44.31
N SER A 125 24.45 -21.71 -44.82
CA SER A 125 24.68 -22.17 -46.21
C SER A 125 23.77 -21.45 -47.22
N SER A 126 22.92 -20.52 -46.78
CA SER A 126 22.06 -19.72 -47.67
C SER A 126 22.79 -18.51 -48.27
N THR A 127 23.92 -18.13 -47.70
CA THR A 127 24.79 -17.06 -48.19
C THR A 127 25.78 -17.57 -49.24
N ASN A 128 26.24 -16.67 -50.11
CA ASN A 128 27.28 -16.95 -51.09
C ASN A 128 28.34 -15.83 -51.09
N PRO A 129 29.58 -16.08 -50.64
CA PRO A 129 30.06 -17.34 -50.05
C PRO A 129 29.32 -17.73 -48.76
N VAL A 130 29.43 -19.01 -48.39
CA VAL A 130 28.91 -19.53 -47.11
C VAL A 130 29.52 -18.76 -45.95
N THR A 131 28.69 -18.35 -45.01
CA THR A 131 29.12 -17.57 -43.83
C THR A 131 29.00 -18.36 -42.54
N TYR A 132 29.80 -17.99 -41.56
CA TYR A 132 29.84 -18.56 -40.23
C TYR A 132 29.69 -17.43 -39.23
N GLN A 133 28.69 -17.50 -38.37
CA GLN A 133 28.50 -16.55 -37.27
C GLN A 133 29.06 -17.17 -35.99
N THR A 134 29.90 -16.44 -35.28
CA THR A 134 30.56 -16.90 -34.05
C THR A 134 30.10 -16.07 -32.87
N TYR A 135 29.86 -16.77 -31.77
CA TYR A 135 29.49 -16.23 -30.47
C TYR A 135 30.53 -16.75 -29.49
N LEU A 136 31.31 -15.86 -28.87
CA LEU A 136 32.33 -16.22 -27.90
C LEU A 136 31.96 -15.76 -26.50
N HIS A 137 32.78 -16.21 -25.54
CA HIS A 137 32.65 -15.87 -24.12
C HIS A 137 31.38 -16.45 -23.50
N LEU A 138 30.98 -17.66 -23.90
CA LEU A 138 29.79 -18.32 -23.36
C LEU A 138 30.04 -18.88 -21.94
N ASP A 139 28.97 -19.04 -21.17
CA ASP A 139 29.03 -19.61 -19.82
C ASP A 139 29.22 -21.14 -19.85
N TYR A 140 29.81 -21.66 -18.78
CA TYR A 140 30.03 -23.09 -18.57
C TYR A 140 28.74 -23.88 -18.63
N ASN A 141 28.74 -24.93 -19.46
CA ASN A 141 27.62 -25.85 -19.63
C ASN A 141 26.28 -25.17 -19.97
N SER A 142 26.32 -23.99 -20.62
CA SER A 142 25.12 -23.22 -20.95
C SER A 142 24.51 -23.56 -22.31
N ILE A 143 25.26 -24.21 -23.20
CA ILE A 143 24.75 -24.56 -24.53
C ILE A 143 23.68 -25.67 -24.38
N PRO A 144 22.49 -25.54 -25.00
CA PRO A 144 21.44 -26.56 -24.90
C PRO A 144 21.94 -27.93 -25.35
N ALA A 145 21.62 -28.99 -24.61
CA ALA A 145 22.15 -30.33 -24.86
C ALA A 145 21.81 -30.85 -26.27
N GLU A 146 20.64 -30.50 -26.80
CA GLU A 146 20.18 -30.81 -28.15
C GLU A 146 20.97 -30.09 -29.26
N LEU A 147 21.61 -28.96 -28.93
CA LEU A 147 22.46 -28.19 -29.84
C LEU A 147 23.94 -28.61 -29.76
N LYS A 148 24.34 -29.42 -28.77
CA LYS A 148 25.68 -30.01 -28.67
C LYS A 148 25.91 -31.13 -29.70
N VAL A 149 25.46 -30.95 -30.93
CA VAL A 149 25.60 -31.89 -32.04
C VAL A 149 25.83 -31.11 -33.34
N LYS A 150 26.95 -31.39 -34.04
CA LYS A 150 27.25 -30.75 -35.34
C LYS A 150 26.16 -31.06 -36.38
N GLY A 151 25.83 -30.08 -37.22
CA GLY A 151 24.80 -30.14 -38.25
C GLY A 151 23.37 -29.94 -37.74
N LYS A 152 23.15 -29.72 -36.43
CA LYS A 152 21.81 -29.40 -35.93
C LYS A 152 21.34 -28.06 -36.45
N GLN A 153 20.13 -28.04 -36.98
CA GLN A 153 19.50 -26.82 -37.46
C GLN A 153 19.13 -25.93 -36.26
N VAL A 154 19.39 -24.63 -36.42
CA VAL A 154 19.09 -23.59 -35.45
C VAL A 154 18.30 -22.50 -36.16
N LEU A 155 17.17 -22.12 -35.58
CA LEU A 155 16.35 -21.02 -36.10
C LEU A 155 16.89 -19.68 -35.59
N GLN A 156 16.71 -18.60 -36.37
CA GLN A 156 16.91 -17.24 -35.85
C GLN A 156 16.02 -17.04 -34.61
N GLY A 157 16.56 -16.47 -33.54
CA GLY A 157 15.85 -16.30 -32.27
C GLY A 157 15.84 -17.55 -31.38
N GLN A 158 16.46 -18.67 -31.76
CA GLN A 158 16.57 -19.84 -30.88
C GLN A 158 17.67 -19.62 -29.83
N TRP A 159 17.44 -20.03 -28.58
CA TRP A 159 18.44 -20.03 -27.52
C TRP A 159 19.62 -20.93 -27.85
N ILE A 160 20.84 -20.41 -27.68
CA ILE A 160 22.09 -21.08 -28.04
C ILE A 160 23.13 -21.14 -26.91
N GLY A 161 22.83 -20.57 -25.75
CA GLY A 161 23.71 -20.51 -24.59
C GLY A 161 23.55 -19.21 -23.81
N ASN A 162 24.37 -19.00 -22.79
CA ASN A 162 24.36 -17.77 -21.98
C ASN A 162 25.71 -17.05 -22.07
N VAL A 163 25.69 -15.73 -21.90
CA VAL A 163 26.89 -14.89 -21.84
C VAL A 163 27.67 -15.10 -20.54
N ASP A 164 29.00 -15.00 -20.63
CA ASP A 164 29.97 -15.01 -19.53
C ASP A 164 31.22 -14.22 -19.96
N ASP A 165 32.34 -14.42 -19.27
CA ASP A 165 33.64 -13.82 -19.53
C ASP A 165 34.76 -14.86 -19.80
N THR A 166 34.44 -16.06 -20.30
CA THR A 166 35.46 -17.07 -20.65
C THR A 166 36.36 -16.65 -21.81
N GLY A 167 37.67 -16.88 -21.74
CA GLY A 167 38.64 -16.52 -22.78
C GLY A 167 39.22 -15.12 -22.64
N TYR A 168 39.69 -14.55 -23.75
CA TYR A 168 40.28 -13.21 -23.73
C TYR A 168 39.20 -12.13 -23.56
N SER A 169 38.78 -11.92 -22.31
CA SER A 169 37.71 -11.01 -21.89
C SER A 169 38.08 -10.31 -20.57
N THR A 170 37.47 -9.16 -20.32
CA THR A 170 37.60 -8.40 -19.06
C THR A 170 36.31 -8.33 -18.24
N GLY A 171 35.23 -8.96 -18.72
CA GLY A 171 33.92 -8.99 -18.07
C GLY A 171 32.85 -9.63 -18.95
N ASP A 172 31.67 -9.88 -18.39
CA ASP A 172 30.59 -10.61 -19.08
C ASP A 172 30.14 -9.86 -20.34
N HIS A 173 30.36 -10.44 -21.52
CA HIS A 173 29.90 -9.89 -22.81
C HIS A 173 29.89 -10.99 -23.88
N VAL A 174 29.13 -10.80 -24.96
CA VAL A 174 29.25 -11.62 -26.17
C VAL A 174 30.11 -10.89 -27.19
N HIS A 175 31.17 -11.55 -27.65
CA HIS A 175 31.87 -11.18 -28.88
C HIS A 175 31.17 -11.86 -30.04
N PHE A 176 30.62 -11.07 -30.95
CA PHE A 176 29.90 -11.54 -32.13
C PHE A 176 30.53 -11.00 -33.42
N HIS A 177 30.77 -11.89 -34.38
CA HIS A 177 31.04 -11.49 -35.76
C HIS A 177 30.73 -12.62 -36.73
N VAL A 178 30.80 -12.30 -38.02
CA VAL A 178 30.58 -13.24 -39.11
C VAL A 178 31.84 -13.31 -39.97
N TYR A 179 32.18 -14.49 -40.47
CA TYR A 179 33.28 -14.69 -41.41
C TYR A 179 32.89 -15.67 -42.54
N ALA A 180 33.53 -15.56 -43.70
CA ALA A 180 33.31 -16.48 -44.83
C ALA A 180 34.46 -17.48 -45.03
N THR A 181 35.65 -17.16 -44.51
CA THR A 181 36.86 -17.97 -44.65
C THR A 181 37.33 -18.40 -43.27
N PRO A 182 37.01 -19.63 -42.81
CA PRO A 182 37.48 -20.13 -41.52
C PRO A 182 39.02 -20.20 -41.50
N THR A 183 39.65 -19.56 -40.52
CA THR A 183 41.10 -19.71 -40.24
C THR A 183 41.36 -20.63 -39.04
N GLY A 184 40.29 -21.13 -38.41
CA GLY A 184 40.32 -22.08 -37.31
C GLY A 184 38.92 -22.65 -37.07
N THR A 185 38.74 -23.34 -35.93
CA THR A 185 37.47 -24.01 -35.59
C THR A 185 36.31 -23.04 -35.36
N TYR A 186 36.59 -21.85 -34.82
CA TYR A 186 35.56 -20.88 -34.42
C TYR A 186 35.87 -19.42 -34.81
N TRP A 187 36.85 -19.22 -35.70
CA TRP A 187 37.40 -17.91 -36.02
C TRP A 187 37.72 -17.75 -37.51
N GLY A 188 37.60 -16.52 -38.00
CA GLY A 188 37.96 -16.11 -39.37
C GLY A 188 37.96 -14.59 -39.52
N PRO A 189 38.35 -14.05 -40.69
CA PRO A 189 38.32 -12.61 -40.96
C PRO A 189 36.87 -12.09 -40.97
N SER A 190 36.58 -11.06 -40.17
CA SER A 190 35.23 -10.48 -40.12
C SER A 190 34.80 -9.96 -41.49
N VAL A 191 33.60 -10.31 -41.92
CA VAL A 191 32.96 -9.78 -43.13
C VAL A 191 31.89 -8.76 -42.78
N ASP A 192 31.54 -7.92 -43.74
CA ASP A 192 30.58 -6.83 -43.52
C ASP A 192 29.15 -7.38 -43.37
N ILE A 193 28.50 -7.05 -42.25
CA ILE A 193 27.12 -7.46 -41.95
C ILE A 193 26.25 -6.27 -41.54
N THR A 194 24.94 -6.45 -41.66
CA THR A 194 23.95 -5.51 -41.13
C THR A 194 22.96 -6.21 -40.22
N PHE A 195 22.70 -5.59 -39.08
CA PHE A 195 21.58 -5.91 -38.21
C PHE A 195 20.33 -5.17 -38.68
N ASP A 196 19.23 -5.90 -38.85
CA ASP A 196 17.95 -5.34 -39.32
C ASP A 196 17.27 -4.47 -38.24
N ASP A 197 17.67 -4.62 -36.98
CA ASP A 197 17.15 -3.97 -35.77
C ASP A 197 18.07 -2.87 -35.21
N VAL A 198 19.04 -2.41 -36.00
CA VAL A 198 19.95 -1.30 -35.65
C VAL A 198 19.68 -0.11 -36.57
N ASP A 199 19.37 1.05 -35.98
CA ASP A 199 18.90 2.25 -36.65
C ASP A 199 20.00 3.19 -37.15
N ILE A 200 21.26 2.90 -36.82
CA ILE A 200 22.44 3.71 -37.18
C ILE A 200 23.39 2.99 -38.15
N ASN A 201 24.16 3.78 -38.89
CA ASN A 201 25.22 3.38 -39.82
C ASN A 201 24.78 2.26 -40.80
N GLY A 202 23.50 2.27 -41.19
CA GLY A 202 22.90 1.25 -42.05
C GLY A 202 22.92 -0.15 -41.46
N GLY A 203 22.67 -0.29 -40.16
CA GLY A 203 22.63 -1.56 -39.44
C GLY A 203 23.96 -1.98 -38.82
N ARG A 204 24.92 -1.05 -38.67
CA ARG A 204 26.26 -1.31 -38.09
C ARG A 204 26.38 -0.59 -36.74
N PRO A 205 26.25 -1.32 -35.62
CA PRO A 205 26.46 -0.77 -34.30
C PRO A 205 27.83 -0.10 -34.20
N ARG A 206 27.86 1.07 -33.56
CA ARG A 206 29.05 1.85 -33.28
C ARG A 206 28.84 2.56 -31.96
N THR A 207 29.82 2.52 -31.07
CA THR A 207 29.71 3.30 -29.84
C THR A 207 29.78 4.79 -30.16
N CYS A 208 29.15 5.63 -29.38
CA CYS A 208 29.16 7.08 -29.57
C CYS A 208 30.60 7.64 -29.45
N TYR A 209 31.44 7.01 -28.62
CA TYR A 209 32.87 7.33 -28.57
C TYR A 209 33.57 7.02 -29.88
N GLU A 210 33.39 5.81 -30.44
CA GLU A 210 34.02 5.42 -31.69
C GLU A 210 33.51 6.27 -32.88
N ALA A 211 32.20 6.55 -32.93
CA ALA A 211 31.58 7.36 -33.98
C ALA A 211 32.16 8.79 -34.02
N ASN A 212 32.43 9.37 -32.85
CA ASN A 212 33.01 10.71 -32.74
C ASN A 212 34.50 10.76 -33.13
N ASN A 213 35.27 9.71 -32.82
CA ASN A 213 36.71 9.71 -33.03
C ASN A 213 37.13 9.15 -34.41
N TRP A 214 36.32 8.27 -35.01
CA TRP A 214 36.56 7.68 -36.34
C TRP A 214 35.31 7.76 -37.25
N PRO A 215 34.80 8.97 -37.55
CA PRO A 215 33.55 9.14 -38.30
C PRO A 215 33.59 8.58 -39.72
N SER A 216 34.78 8.39 -40.32
CA SER A 216 34.93 7.74 -41.63
C SER A 216 34.57 6.25 -41.63
N LEU A 217 34.45 5.63 -40.45
CA LEU A 217 34.06 4.24 -40.25
C LEU A 217 32.61 4.11 -39.75
N GLY A 218 31.85 5.21 -39.71
CA GLY A 218 30.49 5.31 -39.19
C GLY A 218 30.39 6.44 -38.19
N SER A 219 29.62 7.48 -38.52
CA SER A 219 29.53 8.73 -37.75
C SER A 219 28.25 8.86 -36.93
N GLU A 220 27.32 7.92 -37.06
CA GLU A 220 26.03 7.97 -36.37
C GLU A 220 26.14 7.31 -34.99
N CYS A 221 25.55 7.97 -33.99
CA CYS A 221 25.43 7.51 -32.60
C CYS A 221 23.94 7.32 -32.31
N HIS A 222 23.58 6.20 -31.70
CA HIS A 222 22.19 5.86 -31.44
C HIS A 222 21.59 6.81 -30.39
N ALA A 223 20.29 7.11 -30.50
CA ALA A 223 19.63 8.11 -29.66
C ALA A 223 19.63 7.74 -28.17
N GLY A 224 19.55 6.43 -27.86
CA GLY A 224 19.73 5.86 -26.52
C GLY A 224 21.19 5.80 -26.03
N GLY A 225 22.13 6.42 -26.75
CA GLY A 225 23.56 6.25 -26.53
C GLY A 225 24.02 4.90 -27.08
N ASP A 226 24.79 4.16 -26.30
CA ASP A 226 25.34 2.86 -26.69
C ASP A 226 24.41 1.67 -26.31
N GLU A 227 23.12 1.92 -26.11
CA GLU A 227 22.11 0.92 -25.76
C GLU A 227 21.27 0.55 -26.97
N PHE A 228 21.20 -0.74 -27.29
CA PHE A 228 20.44 -1.23 -28.44
C PHE A 228 19.34 -2.19 -27.99
N VAL A 229 18.12 -1.97 -28.49
CA VAL A 229 16.99 -2.87 -28.27
C VAL A 229 16.94 -3.92 -29.37
N SER A 230 16.98 -5.20 -29.01
CA SER A 230 16.88 -6.28 -29.99
C SER A 230 15.47 -6.40 -30.56
N GLY A 231 15.38 -6.72 -31.85
CA GLY A 231 14.18 -7.18 -32.52
C GLY A 231 14.14 -8.70 -32.67
N ASN A 232 15.10 -9.45 -32.13
CA ASN A 232 15.21 -10.90 -32.29
C ASN A 232 14.22 -11.64 -31.37
N TYR A 233 12.96 -11.69 -31.79
CA TYR A 233 11.93 -12.44 -31.07
C TYR A 233 12.21 -13.95 -31.17
N GLY A 234 12.05 -14.63 -30.03
CA GLY A 234 12.34 -16.04 -29.86
C GLY A 234 11.69 -16.92 -30.91
N ALA A 235 12.42 -17.95 -31.36
CA ALA A 235 11.90 -18.94 -32.30
C ALA A 235 10.70 -19.73 -31.72
N TYR A 236 10.63 -19.81 -30.40
CA TYR A 236 9.60 -20.50 -29.63
C TYR A 236 9.14 -19.58 -28.49
N PRO A 237 8.26 -18.60 -28.75
CA PRO A 237 7.81 -17.69 -27.71
C PRO A 237 6.87 -18.41 -26.72
N PRO A 238 6.80 -17.97 -25.46
CA PRO A 238 5.96 -18.59 -24.44
C PRO A 238 4.48 -18.39 -24.78
N THR A 239 3.64 -19.29 -24.27
CA THR A 239 2.18 -19.25 -24.44
C THR A 239 1.49 -19.28 -23.08
N ALA A 240 0.29 -18.70 -22.99
CA ALA A 240 -0.49 -18.71 -21.76
C ALA A 240 -2.00 -18.81 -21.98
N ALA A 241 -2.71 -19.33 -20.97
CA ALA A 241 -4.16 -19.37 -20.91
C ALA A 241 -4.68 -18.81 -19.59
N LEU A 242 -5.76 -18.03 -19.67
CA LEU A 242 -6.47 -17.51 -18.52
C LEU A 242 -7.52 -18.51 -18.01
N THR A 243 -7.54 -18.72 -16.71
CA THR A 243 -8.64 -19.36 -15.97
C THR A 243 -9.60 -18.31 -15.43
N LEU A 244 -9.07 -17.19 -14.90
CA LEU A 244 -9.81 -16.02 -14.43
C LEU A 244 -9.29 -14.73 -15.10
N PRO A 245 -10.14 -13.72 -15.32
CA PRO A 245 -11.57 -13.69 -15.06
C PRO A 245 -12.37 -14.59 -16.01
N GLY A 246 -13.62 -14.89 -15.69
CA GLY A 246 -14.57 -15.48 -16.63
C GLY A 246 -14.92 -14.53 -17.77
N ALA A 247 -15.26 -15.06 -18.95
CA ALA A 247 -15.78 -14.22 -20.03
C ALA A 247 -17.13 -13.59 -19.61
N GLY A 248 -17.24 -12.27 -19.73
CA GLY A 248 -18.41 -11.49 -19.34
C GLY A 248 -18.50 -11.17 -17.84
N GLU A 249 -17.48 -11.50 -17.05
CA GLU A 249 -17.44 -11.18 -15.61
C GLU A 249 -17.59 -9.67 -15.37
N VAL A 250 -18.23 -9.29 -14.26
CA VAL A 250 -18.47 -7.89 -13.90
C VAL A 250 -17.61 -7.55 -12.70
N ILE A 251 -16.71 -6.58 -12.87
CA ILE A 251 -15.84 -6.07 -11.79
C ILE A 251 -16.43 -4.78 -11.28
N SER A 252 -16.63 -4.66 -9.96
CA SER A 252 -17.29 -3.49 -9.34
C SER A 252 -16.53 -2.85 -8.20
N ASP A 253 -15.53 -3.54 -7.65
CA ASP A 253 -14.72 -3.12 -6.50
C ASP A 253 -13.34 -2.56 -6.90
N GLY A 254 -13.00 -2.59 -8.19
CA GLY A 254 -11.75 -2.04 -8.73
C GLY A 254 -10.57 -3.01 -8.75
N SER A 255 -10.67 -4.17 -8.11
CA SER A 255 -9.65 -5.23 -8.17
C SER A 255 -10.06 -6.27 -9.21
N LEU A 256 -9.20 -6.45 -10.22
CA LEU A 256 -9.34 -7.48 -11.23
C LEU A 256 -8.31 -8.57 -10.97
N LEU A 257 -8.79 -9.75 -10.58
CA LEU A 257 -7.96 -10.94 -10.45
C LEU A 257 -7.78 -11.63 -11.81
N VAL A 258 -6.53 -11.79 -12.24
CA VAL A 258 -6.14 -12.47 -13.48
C VAL A 258 -5.31 -13.70 -13.11
N ALA A 259 -5.82 -14.90 -13.39
CA ALA A 259 -5.14 -16.14 -13.01
C ALA A 259 -5.17 -17.15 -14.13
N GLY A 260 -4.16 -18.00 -14.22
CA GLY A 260 -4.04 -18.94 -15.31
C GLY A 260 -2.76 -19.76 -15.28
N GLN A 261 -2.42 -20.28 -16.46
CA GLN A 261 -1.28 -21.17 -16.68
C GLN A 261 -0.47 -20.68 -17.87
N ALA A 262 0.85 -20.84 -17.80
CA ALA A 262 1.80 -20.46 -18.83
C ALA A 262 2.75 -21.63 -19.10
N TRP A 263 3.22 -21.74 -20.33
CA TRP A 263 4.14 -22.79 -20.73
C TRP A 263 5.08 -22.34 -21.85
N ASP A 264 6.24 -22.97 -21.86
CA ASP A 264 7.34 -22.71 -22.78
C ASP A 264 8.22 -23.97 -22.95
N ASN A 265 9.03 -24.04 -24.01
CA ASN A 265 9.94 -25.18 -24.23
C ASN A 265 11.14 -25.20 -23.29
N VAL A 266 11.62 -24.05 -22.80
CA VAL A 266 12.71 -23.94 -21.82
C VAL A 266 12.16 -23.62 -20.44
N GLY A 267 11.35 -22.56 -20.32
CA GLY A 267 10.81 -22.15 -19.04
C GLY A 267 10.12 -20.78 -19.08
N VAL A 268 9.20 -20.55 -18.14
CA VAL A 268 8.51 -19.26 -18.01
C VAL A 268 8.98 -18.55 -16.75
N LEU A 269 9.47 -17.31 -16.89
CA LEU A 269 10.04 -16.54 -15.78
C LEU A 269 9.12 -15.42 -15.28
N LYS A 270 8.17 -14.96 -16.09
CA LYS A 270 7.36 -13.78 -15.74
C LYS A 270 5.97 -13.85 -16.36
N ALA A 271 4.96 -13.38 -15.64
CA ALA A 271 3.62 -13.13 -16.14
C ALA A 271 3.12 -11.75 -15.71
N GLN A 272 2.35 -11.08 -16.57
CA GLN A 272 1.72 -9.80 -16.25
C GLN A 272 0.42 -9.66 -17.03
N ALA A 273 -0.58 -9.01 -16.43
CA ALA A 273 -1.83 -8.77 -17.11
C ALA A 273 -1.65 -7.69 -18.18
N ILE A 274 -2.42 -7.79 -19.24
CA ILE A 274 -2.54 -6.73 -20.23
C ILE A 274 -4.01 -6.38 -20.44
N LEU A 275 -4.28 -5.09 -20.54
CA LEU A 275 -5.61 -4.54 -20.75
C LEU A 275 -5.62 -3.79 -22.07
N LYS A 276 -6.74 -3.87 -22.80
CA LYS A 276 -6.91 -3.07 -24.01
C LYS A 276 -7.56 -1.74 -23.67
N ILE A 277 -6.75 -0.68 -23.65
CA ILE A 277 -7.14 0.68 -23.28
C ILE A 277 -6.95 1.56 -24.51
N ASN A 278 -7.99 2.34 -24.88
CA ASN A 278 -7.98 3.19 -26.08
C ASN A 278 -7.63 2.45 -27.39
N GLY A 279 -7.93 1.15 -27.46
CA GLY A 279 -7.66 0.30 -28.62
C GLY A 279 -6.29 -0.37 -28.63
N GLU A 280 -5.42 -0.06 -27.67
CA GLU A 280 -4.05 -0.60 -27.57
C GLU A 280 -3.90 -1.50 -26.34
N TRP A 281 -3.10 -2.57 -26.47
CA TRP A 281 -2.77 -3.44 -25.35
C TRP A 281 -1.67 -2.83 -24.50
N GLN A 282 -1.95 -2.65 -23.21
CA GLN A 282 -1.06 -2.02 -22.25
C GLN A 282 -0.83 -2.98 -21.06
N LEU A 283 0.39 -3.00 -20.52
CA LEU A 283 0.70 -3.74 -19.29
C LEU A 283 -0.11 -3.14 -18.12
N ALA A 284 -0.68 -3.99 -17.27
CA ALA A 284 -1.48 -3.59 -16.12
C ALA A 284 -1.14 -4.40 -14.87
N GLY A 285 -1.11 -3.71 -13.72
CA GLY A 285 -0.69 -4.28 -12.45
C GLY A 285 0.80 -4.68 -12.40
N PRO A 286 1.28 -5.14 -11.24
CA PRO A 286 2.65 -5.64 -11.10
C PRO A 286 2.85 -6.96 -11.87
N ALA A 287 4.07 -7.17 -12.38
CA ALA A 287 4.46 -8.46 -12.95
C ALA A 287 4.77 -9.47 -11.83
N GLN A 288 4.36 -10.72 -12.01
CA GLN A 288 4.74 -11.83 -11.15
C GLN A 288 5.97 -12.54 -11.70
N VAL A 289 6.99 -12.72 -10.87
CA VAL A 289 8.16 -13.58 -11.14
C VAL A 289 7.77 -15.05 -10.87
N LEU A 290 8.10 -15.94 -11.79
CA LEU A 290 7.78 -17.36 -11.76
C LEU A 290 9.03 -18.22 -11.55
N GLY A 291 8.83 -19.52 -11.29
CA GLY A 291 9.90 -20.46 -10.92
C GLY A 291 10.84 -20.86 -12.06
N GLY A 292 10.52 -20.52 -13.31
CA GLY A 292 11.33 -20.88 -14.47
C GLY A 292 11.11 -22.31 -14.98
N ALA A 293 10.05 -23.00 -14.54
CA ALA A 293 9.70 -24.29 -15.12
C ALA A 293 9.05 -24.12 -16.51
N THR A 294 9.05 -25.18 -17.31
CA THR A 294 8.38 -25.25 -18.63
C THR A 294 6.85 -25.11 -18.53
N TYR A 295 6.30 -25.21 -17.32
CA TYR A 295 4.90 -25.03 -17.03
C TYR A 295 4.72 -24.38 -15.65
N GLU A 296 4.02 -23.25 -15.61
CA GLU A 296 3.85 -22.44 -14.41
C GLU A 296 2.40 -21.96 -14.27
N SER A 297 1.96 -21.77 -13.03
CA SER A 297 0.67 -21.10 -12.73
C SER A 297 0.92 -19.70 -12.21
N TYR A 298 0.07 -18.76 -12.60
CA TYR A 298 0.17 -17.36 -12.18
C TYR A 298 -1.16 -16.85 -11.61
N VAL A 299 -1.05 -15.89 -10.70
CA VAL A 299 -2.16 -15.15 -10.11
C VAL A 299 -1.71 -13.70 -9.98
N LEU A 300 -2.40 -12.82 -10.67
CA LEU A 300 -2.07 -11.40 -10.82
C LEU A 300 -3.27 -10.59 -10.30
N ASP A 301 -2.97 -9.54 -9.55
CA ASP A 301 -3.96 -8.58 -9.07
C ASP A 301 -3.77 -7.27 -9.84
N VAL A 302 -4.83 -6.78 -10.45
CA VAL A 302 -4.83 -5.57 -11.27
C VAL A 302 -5.78 -4.56 -10.66
N ASP A 303 -5.23 -3.44 -10.20
CA ASP A 303 -6.02 -2.27 -9.83
C ASP A 303 -6.47 -1.53 -11.10
N LEU A 304 -7.77 -1.60 -11.40
CA LEU A 304 -8.37 -0.95 -12.55
C LEU A 304 -8.42 0.59 -12.41
N CYS A 305 -8.31 1.10 -11.18
CA CYS A 305 -8.28 2.52 -10.90
C CYS A 305 -6.90 3.13 -11.14
N GLU A 306 -5.82 2.40 -10.83
CA GLU A 306 -4.44 2.83 -11.16
C GLU A 306 -4.15 2.76 -12.67
N SER A 307 -4.89 1.92 -13.39
CA SER A 307 -4.68 1.67 -14.82
C SER A 307 -5.51 2.60 -15.73
N ASP A 308 -6.13 3.65 -15.19
CA ASP A 308 -6.97 4.64 -15.91
C ASP A 308 -8.04 4.01 -16.83
N VAL A 309 -8.61 2.88 -16.41
CA VAL A 309 -9.52 2.10 -17.26
C VAL A 309 -10.93 2.71 -17.27
N PRO A 310 -11.51 3.02 -18.44
CA PRO A 310 -12.87 3.54 -18.51
C PRO A 310 -13.91 2.51 -18.05
N THR A 311 -15.05 3.01 -17.58
CA THR A 311 -16.21 2.17 -17.26
C THR A 311 -16.81 1.61 -18.57
N GLY A 312 -17.16 0.32 -18.57
CA GLY A 312 -17.71 -0.36 -19.73
C GLY A 312 -17.00 -1.68 -20.06
N PRO A 313 -17.19 -2.20 -21.29
CA PRO A 313 -16.50 -3.39 -21.75
C PRO A 313 -14.98 -3.20 -21.76
N LEU A 314 -14.26 -4.15 -21.19
CA LEU A 314 -12.80 -4.18 -21.10
C LEU A 314 -12.29 -5.50 -21.66
N GLU A 315 -11.32 -5.47 -22.58
CA GLU A 315 -10.62 -6.69 -23.01
C GLU A 315 -9.41 -6.92 -22.10
N VAL A 316 -9.35 -8.13 -21.52
CA VAL A 316 -8.30 -8.58 -20.59
C VAL A 316 -7.58 -9.75 -21.22
N ALA A 317 -6.25 -9.74 -21.16
CA ALA A 317 -5.37 -10.83 -21.57
C ALA A 317 -4.17 -10.91 -20.61
N VAL A 318 -3.25 -11.83 -20.91
CA VAL A 318 -1.97 -11.95 -20.20
C VAL A 318 -0.82 -11.81 -21.20
N ARG A 319 0.31 -11.28 -20.74
CA ARG A 319 1.60 -11.40 -21.41
C ARG A 319 2.54 -12.18 -20.50
N VAL A 320 3.26 -13.14 -21.07
CA VAL A 320 4.24 -13.96 -20.34
C VAL A 320 5.61 -13.84 -21.00
N TRP A 321 6.67 -14.05 -20.23
CA TRP A 321 8.04 -14.06 -20.72
C TRP A 321 8.73 -15.37 -20.36
N ASP A 322 9.49 -15.89 -21.32
CA ASP A 322 10.26 -17.13 -21.20
C ASP A 322 11.60 -16.89 -20.49
N TYR A 323 12.42 -17.94 -20.45
CA TYR A 323 13.75 -17.95 -19.87
C TYR A 323 14.71 -16.99 -20.60
N GLU A 324 14.62 -17.00 -21.93
CA GLU A 324 15.35 -16.14 -22.85
C GLU A 324 14.95 -14.66 -22.70
N GLY A 325 13.74 -14.44 -22.18
CA GLY A 325 13.06 -13.18 -21.95
C GLY A 325 12.36 -12.62 -23.18
N ASN A 326 11.97 -13.49 -24.12
CA ASN A 326 10.99 -13.17 -25.15
C ASN A 326 9.60 -13.05 -24.53
N ALA A 327 8.84 -12.07 -24.98
CA ALA A 327 7.42 -11.98 -24.66
C ALA A 327 6.59 -12.93 -25.53
N SER A 328 5.49 -13.42 -24.98
CA SER A 328 4.42 -14.05 -25.75
C SER A 328 3.90 -13.12 -26.83
N ILE A 329 3.41 -13.69 -27.94
CA ILE A 329 2.74 -12.89 -28.99
C ILE A 329 1.39 -12.43 -28.45
N ASP A 330 1.24 -11.12 -28.27
CA ASP A 330 0.01 -10.58 -27.70
C ASP A 330 -1.16 -10.53 -28.69
N PRO A 331 -2.41 -10.65 -28.18
CA PRO A 331 -2.78 -10.97 -26.80
C PRO A 331 -2.94 -12.48 -26.56
N GLN A 332 -2.53 -12.97 -25.39
CA GLN A 332 -2.79 -14.36 -24.98
C GLN A 332 -4.12 -14.49 -24.22
N SER A 333 -4.98 -15.42 -24.65
CA SER A 333 -6.25 -15.77 -23.99
C SER A 333 -7.22 -14.60 -23.74
N ALA A 334 -7.25 -13.63 -24.67
CA ALA A 334 -8.09 -12.44 -24.56
C ALA A 334 -9.57 -12.77 -24.36
N ARG A 335 -10.21 -12.06 -23.44
CA ARG A 335 -11.66 -12.13 -23.20
C ARG A 335 -12.19 -10.79 -22.72
N THR A 336 -13.47 -10.54 -22.99
CA THR A 336 -14.16 -9.32 -22.54
C THR A 336 -14.74 -9.52 -21.15
N VAL A 337 -14.50 -8.56 -20.27
CA VAL A 337 -15.18 -8.37 -18.97
C VAL A 337 -15.92 -7.03 -18.99
N THR A 338 -16.73 -6.76 -17.97
CA THR A 338 -17.37 -5.45 -17.79
C THR A 338 -16.78 -4.75 -16.56
N ASN A 339 -16.07 -3.65 -16.78
CA ASN A 339 -15.66 -2.75 -15.72
C ASN A 339 -16.84 -1.87 -15.31
N ARG A 340 -17.38 -2.09 -14.11
CA ARG A 340 -18.37 -1.23 -13.44
C ARG A 340 -17.78 -0.52 -12.22
N THR A 341 -16.47 -0.56 -12.07
CA THR A 341 -15.79 0.15 -11.01
C THR A 341 -15.98 1.64 -11.20
N PHE A 342 -16.54 2.28 -10.18
CA PHE A 342 -16.42 3.72 -10.06
C PHE A 342 -15.06 3.97 -9.44
N CYS A 343 -14.06 4.26 -10.30
CA CYS A 343 -12.72 4.64 -9.88
C CYS A 343 -12.80 6.02 -9.20
N ILE A 344 -13.32 6.04 -7.98
CA ILE A 344 -12.89 7.01 -6.98
C ILE A 344 -11.43 6.64 -6.79
N PRO A 345 -10.47 7.56 -6.95
CA PRO A 345 -9.06 7.22 -6.76
C PRO A 345 -8.93 6.44 -5.45
N PRO A 346 -8.40 5.20 -5.47
CA PRO A 346 -8.11 4.52 -4.22
C PRO A 346 -7.24 5.48 -3.40
N PRO A 347 -7.41 5.59 -2.08
CA PRO A 347 -6.49 6.36 -1.28
C PRO A 347 -5.29 5.50 -0.87
N PRO A 348 -4.14 5.52 -1.57
CA PRO A 348 -2.87 5.19 -0.95
C PRO A 348 -2.14 6.49 -0.60
N ALA A 349 -2.36 7.02 0.61
CA ALA A 349 -1.51 8.07 1.17
C ALA A 349 -1.56 8.21 2.70
N CYS A 350 -2.44 7.50 3.39
CA CYS A 350 -2.82 7.86 4.76
C CYS A 350 -2.63 6.76 5.81
N GLN A 351 -1.68 5.86 5.58
CA GLN A 351 -1.17 4.98 6.63
C GLN A 351 -0.07 5.73 7.40
N PRO A 352 -0.26 6.04 8.70
CA PRO A 352 0.74 6.79 9.44
C PRO A 352 1.94 5.91 9.78
N SER A 353 3.14 6.49 9.78
CA SER A 353 4.29 5.87 10.45
C SER A 353 4.11 5.87 11.98
N ALA A 354 5.02 5.23 12.71
CA ALA A 354 4.99 5.17 14.17
C ALA A 354 4.91 6.55 14.87
N ASN A 355 5.38 7.63 14.21
CA ASN A 355 5.43 8.99 14.78
C ASN A 355 4.38 9.94 14.18
N GLN A 356 3.35 9.41 13.52
CA GLN A 356 2.33 10.18 12.84
C GLN A 356 0.93 9.73 13.25
N VAL A 357 -0.06 10.57 12.93
CA VAL A 357 -1.48 10.22 12.93
C VAL A 357 -2.04 10.44 11.53
N ALA A 358 -3.09 9.71 11.19
CA ALA A 358 -3.87 9.93 9.98
C ALA A 358 -5.29 10.32 10.35
N LEU A 359 -5.73 11.47 9.85
CA LEU A 359 -7.06 12.03 10.06
C LEU A 359 -7.95 11.68 8.86
N TYR A 360 -9.16 11.17 9.09
CA TYR A 360 -10.10 10.79 8.03
C TYR A 360 -11.43 11.52 8.16
N SER A 361 -11.96 11.99 7.04
CA SER A 361 -13.23 12.71 7.00
C SER A 361 -14.48 11.83 6.98
N GLY A 362 -14.30 10.50 7.05
CA GLY A 362 -15.37 9.52 7.10
C GLY A 362 -15.05 8.42 8.12
N PRO A 363 -16.07 7.68 8.58
CA PRO A 363 -15.88 6.56 9.49
C PRO A 363 -15.12 5.42 8.80
N ASN A 364 -14.60 4.48 9.60
CA ASN A 364 -13.82 3.32 9.14
C ASN A 364 -12.65 3.70 8.21
N TYR A 365 -11.97 4.81 8.50
CA TYR A 365 -10.80 5.29 7.77
C TYR A 365 -11.10 5.59 6.29
N SER A 366 -12.27 6.18 6.02
CA SER A 366 -12.72 6.53 4.67
C SER A 366 -12.77 8.05 4.45
N GLY A 367 -13.02 8.48 3.21
CA GLY A 367 -13.13 9.91 2.87
C GLY A 367 -11.79 10.60 2.61
N ALA A 368 -11.79 11.93 2.70
CA ALA A 368 -10.57 12.73 2.59
C ALA A 368 -9.64 12.41 3.77
N CYS A 369 -8.32 12.48 3.56
CA CYS A 369 -7.38 12.15 4.62
C CYS A 369 -6.12 13.01 4.65
N ARG A 370 -5.57 13.18 5.86
CA ARG A 370 -4.35 13.94 6.14
C ARG A 370 -3.43 13.23 7.15
N LEU A 371 -2.15 13.07 6.81
CA LEU A 371 -1.10 12.67 7.73
C LEU A 371 -0.50 13.87 8.48
N LEU A 372 -0.33 13.72 9.79
CA LEU A 372 0.28 14.73 10.65
C LEU A 372 1.36 14.07 11.52
N GLY A 373 2.54 14.69 11.57
CA GLY A 373 3.63 14.28 12.46
C GLY A 373 3.46 14.86 13.86
N ALA A 374 4.44 14.63 14.74
CA ALA A 374 4.48 15.28 16.03
C ALA A 374 4.48 16.82 15.90
N GLY A 375 3.61 17.49 16.65
CA GLY A 375 3.47 18.94 16.58
C GLY A 375 2.16 19.47 17.16
N ASN A 376 2.07 20.79 17.26
CA ASN A 376 0.89 21.53 17.67
C ASN A 376 0.23 22.15 16.43
N TYR A 377 -1.00 21.76 16.15
CA TYR A 377 -1.80 22.23 15.03
C TYR A 377 -2.98 23.03 15.58
N THR A 378 -2.75 24.34 15.78
CA THR A 378 -3.69 25.23 16.49
C THR A 378 -4.90 25.66 15.66
N SER A 379 -5.05 25.18 14.42
CA SER A 379 -6.17 25.52 13.53
C SER A 379 -6.37 24.47 12.45
N ALA A 380 -7.61 24.29 12.03
CA ALA A 380 -8.01 23.32 11.01
C ALA A 380 -7.41 23.53 9.61
N SER A 381 -6.83 24.70 9.35
CA SER A 381 -6.05 24.95 8.12
C SER A 381 -4.91 23.94 7.90
N ALA A 382 -4.39 23.33 8.96
CA ALA A 382 -3.34 22.30 8.87
C ALA A 382 -3.86 20.92 8.39
N PHE A 383 -5.18 20.72 8.36
CA PHE A 383 -5.81 19.41 8.16
C PHE A 383 -6.22 19.14 6.71
N TYR A 384 -6.14 20.14 5.82
CA TYR A 384 -6.49 19.98 4.41
C TYR A 384 -5.84 18.72 3.80
N PRO A 385 -6.61 17.84 3.14
CA PRO A 385 -7.99 18.01 2.67
C PRO A 385 -9.12 17.67 3.67
N VAL A 386 -8.81 17.26 4.91
CA VAL A 386 -9.84 17.13 5.95
C VAL A 386 -10.24 18.54 6.38
N ALA A 387 -11.50 18.90 6.16
CA ALA A 387 -12.01 20.22 6.51
C ALA A 387 -12.17 20.38 8.03
N ASP A 388 -12.31 21.63 8.45
CA ASP A 388 -12.68 21.96 9.81
C ASP A 388 -14.00 21.25 10.19
N ASN A 389 -14.10 20.81 11.45
CA ASN A 389 -15.30 20.12 11.94
C ASN A 389 -15.75 18.97 11.02
N SER A 390 -14.80 18.21 10.48
CA SER A 390 -15.07 17.12 9.52
C SER A 390 -14.32 15.82 9.85
N LEU A 391 -13.70 15.70 11.01
CA LEU A 391 -12.98 14.49 11.42
C LEU A 391 -13.96 13.42 11.93
N SER A 392 -13.89 12.22 11.37
CA SER A 392 -14.77 11.10 11.74
C SER A 392 -14.05 9.82 12.15
N SER A 393 -12.80 9.61 11.76
CA SER A 393 -11.98 8.50 12.25
C SER A 393 -10.49 8.83 12.18
N LEU A 394 -9.66 8.07 12.88
CA LEU A 394 -8.21 8.29 12.87
C LEU A 394 -7.38 7.03 13.13
N LEU A 395 -6.22 6.97 12.48
CA LEU A 395 -5.16 6.02 12.80
C LEU A 395 -4.06 6.71 13.60
N VAL A 396 -3.50 6.02 14.59
CA VAL A 396 -2.50 6.56 15.52
C VAL A 396 -1.25 5.69 15.49
N GLY A 397 -0.11 6.30 15.15
CA GLY A 397 1.19 5.65 15.16
C GLY A 397 1.60 5.17 16.56
N SER A 398 2.38 4.09 16.62
CA SER A 398 2.72 3.39 17.86
C SER A 398 3.49 4.20 18.91
N ASN A 399 4.16 5.30 18.52
CA ASN A 399 4.94 6.16 19.42
C ASN A 399 4.19 7.43 19.84
N VAL A 400 3.06 7.74 19.20
CA VAL A 400 2.32 8.99 19.41
C VAL A 400 0.92 8.76 19.95
N GLN A 401 0.28 9.86 20.35
CA GLN A 401 -1.12 10.00 20.70
C GLN A 401 -1.65 11.32 20.13
N ALA A 402 -2.95 11.38 19.84
CA ALA A 402 -3.64 12.56 19.34
C ALA A 402 -4.44 13.21 20.48
N LEU A 403 -4.20 14.47 20.78
CA LEU A 403 -5.03 15.28 21.67
C LEU A 403 -5.88 16.20 20.78
N LEU A 404 -7.16 15.84 20.66
CA LEU A 404 -8.15 16.54 19.87
C LEU A 404 -8.78 17.66 20.70
N PHE A 405 -9.05 18.83 20.10
CA PHE A 405 -9.69 19.97 20.77
C PHE A 405 -10.84 20.51 19.91
N GLU A 406 -11.94 20.88 20.58
CA GLU A 406 -13.16 21.38 19.94
C GLU A 406 -12.96 22.75 19.28
N GLN A 407 -12.14 23.61 19.88
CA GLN A 407 -11.89 24.96 19.39
C GLN A 407 -10.45 25.13 18.89
N ASP A 408 -10.22 26.21 18.14
CA ASP A 408 -8.87 26.64 17.75
C ASP A 408 -7.97 26.89 18.98
N GLY A 409 -6.65 26.91 18.76
CA GLY A 409 -5.68 27.25 19.79
C GLY A 409 -5.44 26.17 20.85
N LEU A 410 -5.88 24.93 20.64
CA LEU A 410 -5.80 23.83 21.61
C LEU A 410 -6.56 24.14 22.91
N THR A 411 -7.79 24.62 22.79
CA THR A 411 -8.62 25.11 23.90
C THR A 411 -9.97 24.38 24.01
N GLU A 412 -10.70 24.68 25.09
CA GLU A 412 -12.00 24.11 25.43
C GLU A 412 -11.96 22.59 25.62
N ARG A 413 -13.01 21.89 25.19
CA ARG A 413 -13.17 20.45 25.35
C ARG A 413 -12.08 19.71 24.57
N SER A 414 -11.46 18.73 25.21
CA SER A 414 -10.38 17.96 24.61
C SER A 414 -10.52 16.45 24.82
N GLU A 415 -10.08 15.62 23.89
CA GLU A 415 -10.01 14.16 24.07
C GLU A 415 -8.69 13.61 23.59
N THR A 416 -8.14 12.63 24.32
CA THR A 416 -6.87 11.99 23.96
C THR A 416 -7.13 10.62 23.37
N ILE A 417 -6.77 10.45 22.10
CA ILE A 417 -6.87 9.19 21.37
C ILE A 417 -5.47 8.59 21.24
N ALA A 418 -5.26 7.45 21.91
CA ALA A 418 -3.97 6.75 21.89
C ALA A 418 -3.94 5.59 20.89
N TRP A 419 -5.08 5.15 20.36
CA TRP A 419 -5.19 3.96 19.51
C TRP A 419 -5.97 4.27 18.25
N ASN A 420 -5.91 3.38 17.26
CA ASN A 420 -6.74 3.50 16.07
C ASN A 420 -8.21 3.52 16.48
N ASP A 421 -8.93 4.51 15.96
CA ASP A 421 -10.32 4.75 16.29
C ASP A 421 -11.12 4.85 14.98
N PRO A 422 -11.95 3.83 14.67
CA PRO A 422 -12.69 3.78 13.41
C PRO A 422 -13.89 4.74 13.39
N ASN A 423 -14.30 5.34 14.51
CA ASN A 423 -15.55 6.09 14.55
C ASN A 423 -15.66 7.07 15.73
N LEU A 424 -15.27 8.33 15.53
CA LEU A 424 -15.37 9.37 16.54
C LEU A 424 -16.79 9.73 16.98
N ALA A 425 -17.81 9.27 16.26
CA ALA A 425 -19.19 9.42 16.68
C ALA A 425 -19.47 8.70 18.00
N ASP A 426 -18.66 7.68 18.31
CA ASP A 426 -18.69 6.99 19.59
C ASP A 426 -17.60 7.47 20.58
N ASN A 427 -17.13 8.70 20.43
CA ASN A 427 -16.21 9.33 21.38
C ASN A 427 -16.85 10.51 22.09
N ARG A 428 -16.18 10.97 23.14
CA ARG A 428 -16.66 12.09 23.94
C ARG A 428 -16.64 13.39 23.14
N LEU A 429 -15.57 13.70 22.43
CA LEU A 429 -15.50 14.90 21.58
C LEU A 429 -16.58 14.87 20.51
N GLY A 430 -16.87 13.68 19.98
CA GLY A 430 -17.89 13.45 18.96
C GLY A 430 -17.36 13.61 17.54
N ASP A 431 -18.15 13.12 16.60
CA ASP A 431 -17.91 13.24 15.16
C ASP A 431 -18.02 14.71 14.72
N ASN A 432 -17.15 15.14 13.82
CA ASN A 432 -17.23 16.46 13.19
C ASN A 432 -17.15 17.66 14.16
N MET A 433 -16.43 17.52 15.28
CA MET A 433 -16.28 18.58 16.31
C MET A 433 -14.86 19.13 16.47
N MET A 434 -13.86 18.52 15.83
CA MET A 434 -12.46 18.87 16.06
C MET A 434 -12.04 20.07 15.19
N SER A 435 -11.48 21.10 15.83
CA SER A 435 -10.93 22.30 15.16
C SER A 435 -9.41 22.45 15.35
N SER A 436 -8.83 21.87 16.40
CA SER A 436 -7.37 21.85 16.60
C SER A 436 -6.85 20.54 17.22
N LEU A 437 -5.56 20.26 17.02
CA LEU A 437 -4.94 18.96 17.35
C LEU A 437 -3.51 19.16 17.87
N GLN A 438 -3.14 18.39 18.89
CA GLN A 438 -1.74 18.13 19.22
C GLN A 438 -1.39 16.67 18.99
N VAL A 439 -0.34 16.41 18.21
CA VAL A 439 0.27 15.09 18.07
C VAL A 439 1.49 15.04 18.97
N ALA A 440 1.40 14.26 20.04
CA ALA A 440 2.44 14.18 21.06
C ALA A 440 2.96 12.75 21.23
N ALA A 441 4.17 12.61 21.77
CA ALA A 441 4.67 11.30 22.18
C ALA A 441 3.74 10.69 23.26
N ARG A 442 3.61 9.37 23.28
CA ARG A 442 2.85 8.66 24.35
C ARG A 442 3.40 8.87 25.75
N THR A 443 4.64 9.37 25.84
CA THR A 443 5.32 9.73 27.09
C THR A 443 5.06 11.18 27.52
N LEU A 444 4.15 11.91 26.84
CA LEU A 444 3.78 13.27 27.23
C LEU A 444 3.40 13.29 28.72
N ALA A 445 4.08 14.15 29.47
CA ALA A 445 3.71 14.43 30.85
C ALA A 445 2.36 15.16 30.85
N ILE A 446 1.42 14.70 31.67
CA ILE A 446 0.13 15.33 31.86
C ILE A 446 0.15 16.22 33.10
N ASP A 447 -0.53 17.35 33.04
CA ASP A 447 -0.74 18.21 34.20
C ASP A 447 -1.78 17.62 35.14
N ALA A 448 -1.82 18.15 36.37
CA ALA A 448 -2.85 17.79 37.33
C ALA A 448 -4.24 18.18 36.79
N PRO A 449 -5.27 17.31 36.91
CA PRO A 449 -6.63 17.62 36.47
C PRO A 449 -7.16 18.92 37.09
N THR A 450 -7.83 19.73 36.27
CA THR A 450 -8.57 20.89 36.75
C THR A 450 -9.98 20.45 37.13
N LEU A 451 -10.26 20.41 38.43
CA LEU A 451 -11.58 20.07 38.95
C LEU A 451 -12.46 21.33 39.00
N TYR A 452 -13.64 21.31 38.38
CA TYR A 452 -14.57 22.43 38.46
C TYR A 452 -15.30 22.47 39.80
N THR A 453 -15.80 23.64 40.18
CA THR A 453 -16.53 23.78 41.46
C THR A 453 -17.93 23.24 41.22
N PRO A 454 -18.48 22.33 42.04
CA PRO A 454 -19.89 22.00 41.92
C PRO A 454 -20.75 23.23 42.19
N PHE A 455 -21.68 23.56 41.30
CA PHE A 455 -22.62 24.68 41.46
C PHE A 455 -24.00 24.32 40.90
N ASN A 456 -25.05 24.86 41.52
CA ASN A 456 -26.41 24.79 40.98
C ASN A 456 -26.61 25.94 39.98
N VAL A 457 -26.59 27.18 40.49
CA VAL A 457 -26.40 28.40 39.72
C VAL A 457 -25.12 29.11 40.18
N THR A 458 -24.46 29.91 39.32
CA THR A 458 -23.10 30.47 39.56
C THR A 458 -22.92 31.14 40.92
N THR A 459 -24.00 31.61 41.55
CA THR A 459 -23.98 32.35 42.82
C THR A 459 -24.60 31.60 44.01
N ALA A 460 -25.17 30.42 43.83
CA ALA A 460 -25.82 29.65 44.89
C ALA A 460 -24.97 28.45 45.33
N ALA A 461 -24.93 28.19 46.63
CA ALA A 461 -24.31 26.98 47.16
C ALA A 461 -25.14 25.75 46.78
N VAL A 462 -24.45 24.63 46.49
CA VAL A 462 -25.10 23.33 46.36
C VAL A 462 -25.64 22.86 47.71
N THR A 463 -26.74 22.12 47.67
CA THR A 463 -27.51 21.72 48.84
C THR A 463 -27.80 20.23 48.86
N SER A 464 -28.23 19.71 50.01
CA SER A 464 -28.50 18.28 50.20
C SER A 464 -29.73 17.75 49.45
N VAL A 465 -30.44 18.61 48.74
CA VAL A 465 -31.57 18.24 47.87
C VAL A 465 -31.25 18.41 46.38
N ASP A 466 -30.05 18.90 46.06
CA ASP A 466 -29.58 18.96 44.67
C ASP A 466 -29.00 17.61 44.25
N SER A 467 -29.08 17.26 42.97
CA SER A 467 -28.34 16.13 42.39
C SER A 467 -27.08 16.63 41.71
N LEU A 468 -25.91 16.12 42.13
CA LEU A 468 -24.63 16.69 41.70
C LEU A 468 -23.92 15.85 40.64
N VAL A 469 -23.38 16.55 39.65
CA VAL A 469 -22.37 16.04 38.71
C VAL A 469 -21.06 16.76 39.01
N LEU A 470 -20.00 15.99 39.20
CA LEU A 470 -18.65 16.50 39.39
C LEU A 470 -17.90 16.36 38.07
N ASP A 471 -17.35 17.44 37.54
CA ASP A 471 -16.74 17.49 36.21
C ASP A 471 -15.34 18.12 36.22
N TRP A 472 -14.47 17.65 35.32
CA TRP A 472 -13.06 18.05 35.29
C TRP A 472 -12.48 18.09 33.89
N ALA A 473 -11.43 18.89 33.71
CA ALA A 473 -10.60 18.89 32.51
C ALA A 473 -9.23 18.29 32.81
N ALA A 474 -8.74 17.43 31.91
CA ALA A 474 -7.41 16.81 32.02
C ALA A 474 -6.87 16.46 30.62
N PRO A 475 -6.47 17.47 29.81
CA PRO A 475 -5.90 17.22 28.49
C PRO A 475 -4.70 16.26 28.56
N GLY A 476 -4.63 15.31 27.62
CA GLY A 476 -3.56 14.31 27.54
C GLY A 476 -3.79 13.03 28.37
N ALA A 477 -4.77 13.01 29.27
CA ALA A 477 -5.18 11.79 29.96
C ALA A 477 -6.13 10.95 29.10
N VAL A 478 -6.10 9.62 29.30
CA VAL A 478 -6.90 8.62 28.56
C VAL A 478 -7.89 7.86 29.46
N SER A 479 -7.77 7.97 30.79
CA SER A 479 -8.73 7.41 31.74
C SER A 479 -8.64 8.09 33.10
N PHE A 480 -9.70 7.96 33.88
CA PHE A 480 -9.93 8.68 35.13
C PHE A 480 -10.52 7.76 36.19
N GLN A 481 -10.14 7.98 37.44
CA GLN A 481 -10.75 7.37 38.60
C GLN A 481 -11.06 8.47 39.61
N SER A 482 -12.23 8.43 40.24
CA SER A 482 -12.66 9.48 41.17
C SER A 482 -13.00 8.90 42.54
N THR A 483 -12.67 9.63 43.60
CA THR A 483 -13.09 9.31 44.97
C THR A 483 -13.66 10.54 45.65
N LEU A 484 -14.69 10.33 46.47
CA LEU A 484 -15.32 11.34 47.29
C LEU A 484 -15.25 10.87 48.75
N SER A 485 -14.77 11.75 49.63
CA SER A 485 -14.67 11.50 51.07
C SER A 485 -15.35 12.62 51.85
N GLY A 486 -16.11 12.28 52.89
CA GLY A 486 -16.90 13.23 53.67
C GLY A 486 -17.99 12.51 54.47
N PRO A 487 -19.14 13.16 54.72
CA PRO A 487 -20.31 12.52 55.34
C PRO A 487 -20.79 11.25 54.62
N LEU A 488 -20.55 11.15 53.31
CA LEU A 488 -20.76 9.96 52.49
C LEU A 488 -19.51 9.70 51.65
N SER A 489 -18.99 8.49 51.66
CA SER A 489 -17.84 8.12 50.83
C SER A 489 -18.29 7.35 49.59
N LEU A 490 -17.83 7.80 48.42
CA LEU A 490 -18.14 7.18 47.13
C LEU A 490 -16.85 7.00 46.32
N SER A 491 -16.86 6.06 45.38
CA SER A 491 -15.76 5.86 44.43
C SER A 491 -16.30 5.52 43.05
N GLN A 492 -15.60 5.96 42.01
CA GLN A 492 -15.78 5.61 40.62
C GLN A 492 -14.53 4.86 40.16
N ASP A 493 -14.69 3.66 39.62
CA ASP A 493 -13.60 2.92 38.98
C ASP A 493 -13.10 3.63 37.71
N TRP A 494 -12.01 3.12 37.12
CA TRP A 494 -11.43 3.69 35.91
C TRP A 494 -12.45 3.78 34.77
N THR A 495 -12.64 4.98 34.23
CA THR A 495 -13.53 5.33 33.12
C THR A 495 -12.82 6.31 32.18
N ASP A 496 -13.29 6.43 30.95
CA ASP A 496 -12.94 7.44 29.96
C ASP A 496 -13.75 8.75 30.10
N SER A 497 -14.67 8.83 31.07
CA SER A 497 -15.51 10.01 31.28
C SER A 497 -14.84 11.07 32.15
N ASN A 498 -15.00 12.34 31.76
CA ASN A 498 -14.57 13.54 32.50
C ASN A 498 -15.64 14.08 33.47
N GLY A 499 -16.62 13.24 33.80
CA GLY A 499 -17.72 13.59 34.68
C GLY A 499 -18.15 12.41 35.55
N TRP A 500 -18.67 12.74 36.73
CA TRP A 500 -19.17 11.76 37.69
C TRP A 500 -20.44 12.26 38.36
N SER A 501 -21.57 11.63 38.03
CA SER A 501 -22.83 11.86 38.74
C SER A 501 -22.79 11.16 40.10
N VAL A 502 -22.69 11.99 41.14
CA VAL A 502 -22.65 11.58 42.55
C VAL A 502 -24.02 11.67 43.23
N GLY A 503 -25.03 12.19 42.52
CA GLY A 503 -26.39 12.27 43.05
C GLY A 503 -26.52 13.30 44.16
N SER A 504 -27.58 13.19 44.96
CA SER A 504 -27.69 13.97 46.20
C SER A 504 -26.73 13.51 47.29
N LEU A 505 -26.12 14.49 47.96
CA LEU A 505 -25.16 14.28 49.04
C LEU A 505 -25.70 14.84 50.37
N PRO A 506 -25.49 14.16 51.51
CA PRO A 506 -25.74 14.74 52.82
C PRO A 506 -25.03 16.10 53.02
N ALA A 507 -25.62 16.98 53.82
CA ALA A 507 -24.99 18.25 54.15
C ALA A 507 -23.64 18.04 54.87
N GLY A 508 -22.62 18.79 54.45
CA GLY A 508 -21.28 18.74 55.02
C GLY A 508 -20.19 19.08 54.02
N THR A 509 -18.93 18.93 54.46
CA THR A 509 -17.75 19.20 53.64
C THR A 509 -17.23 17.91 53.05
N TYR A 510 -16.93 17.95 51.75
CA TYR A 510 -16.39 16.84 50.99
C TYR A 510 -15.03 17.18 50.41
N THR A 511 -14.18 16.16 50.34
CA THR A 511 -12.96 16.17 49.53
C THR A 511 -13.16 15.24 48.35
N TRP A 512 -13.13 15.81 47.16
CA TRP A 512 -13.20 15.11 45.90
C TRP A 512 -11.80 15.01 45.29
N THR A 513 -11.39 13.82 44.87
CA THR A 513 -10.10 13.56 44.23
C THR A 513 -10.30 12.85 42.91
N VAL A 514 -9.63 13.33 41.86
CA VAL A 514 -9.56 12.71 40.53
C VAL A 514 -8.13 12.26 40.27
N ASN A 515 -7.97 11.00 39.91
CA ASN A 515 -6.73 10.43 39.38
C ASN A 515 -6.84 10.36 37.86
N ALA A 516 -6.04 11.14 37.13
CA ALA A 516 -5.95 11.04 35.69
C ALA A 516 -4.76 10.17 35.27
N ARG A 517 -4.97 9.29 34.30
CA ARG A 517 -3.93 8.39 33.77
C ARG A 517 -3.60 8.74 32.33
N SER A 518 -2.32 8.91 32.03
CA SER A 518 -1.79 9.09 30.67
C SER A 518 -1.66 7.75 29.92
N ALA A 519 -1.44 7.80 28.60
CA ALA A 519 -1.31 6.61 27.76
C ALA A 519 -0.14 5.67 28.16
N ASN A 520 0.91 6.20 28.80
CA ASN A 520 2.02 5.40 29.34
C ASN A 520 1.79 4.88 30.78
N GLY A 521 0.61 5.10 31.35
CA GLY A 521 0.21 4.57 32.66
C GLY A 521 0.62 5.43 33.86
N VAL A 522 1.22 6.61 33.66
CA VAL A 522 1.48 7.56 34.76
C VAL A 522 0.15 8.09 35.28
N VAL A 523 0.02 8.16 36.62
CA VAL A 523 -1.19 8.66 37.28
C VAL A 523 -0.88 9.96 38.01
N VAL A 524 -1.64 11.01 37.71
CA VAL A 524 -1.52 12.32 38.33
C VAL A 524 -2.83 12.65 39.08
N PRO A 525 -2.78 12.86 40.40
CA PRO A 525 -3.95 13.19 41.20
C PRO A 525 -4.19 14.70 41.27
N ALA A 526 -5.45 15.10 41.46
CA ALA A 526 -5.84 16.41 41.92
C ALA A 526 -7.03 16.31 42.88
N SER A 527 -7.07 17.18 43.90
CA SER A 527 -8.13 17.18 44.91
C SER A 527 -8.75 18.56 45.09
N ARG A 528 -10.04 18.60 45.35
CA ARG A 528 -10.81 19.80 45.64
C ARG A 528 -11.75 19.59 46.82
N ASN A 529 -11.87 20.62 47.66
CA ASN A 529 -12.88 20.66 48.72
C ASN A 529 -14.09 21.49 48.28
N PHE A 530 -15.29 21.01 48.63
CA PHE A 530 -16.53 21.77 48.49
C PHE A 530 -17.48 21.45 49.66
N THR A 531 -18.50 22.29 49.84
CA THR A 531 -19.48 22.14 50.93
C THR A 531 -20.88 22.03 50.35
N VAL A 532 -21.64 21.07 50.87
CA VAL A 532 -23.06 20.88 50.60
C VAL A 532 -23.84 21.46 51.77
N ALA A 533 -24.68 22.46 51.51
CA ALA A 533 -25.54 23.08 52.53
C ALA A 533 -26.75 22.19 52.85
N ALA A 534 -27.27 22.27 54.07
CA ALA A 534 -28.52 21.60 54.40
C ALA A 534 -29.70 22.32 53.74
N ALA A 535 -30.58 21.54 53.10
CA ALA A 535 -31.84 22.01 52.56
C ALA A 535 -32.92 20.93 52.73
N SER A 536 -34.18 21.36 52.64
CA SER A 536 -35.35 20.48 52.64
C SER A 536 -36.19 20.75 51.41
N LEU A 537 -36.75 19.69 50.84
CA LEU A 537 -37.73 19.84 49.76
C LEU A 537 -38.94 20.64 50.23
N PRO A 538 -39.57 21.45 49.36
CA PRO A 538 -40.80 22.15 49.70
C PRO A 538 -41.89 21.16 50.15
N GLY A 539 -42.68 21.56 51.14
CA GLY A 539 -43.81 20.75 51.59
C GLY A 539 -44.87 20.66 50.49
N ALA A 540 -45.11 19.45 49.97
CA ALA A 540 -46.17 19.18 49.00
C ALA A 540 -47.14 18.11 49.52
N SER A 541 -48.39 18.17 49.05
CA SER A 541 -49.42 17.19 49.42
C SER A 541 -49.08 15.83 48.82
N GLN A 542 -49.27 14.77 49.61
CA GLN A 542 -48.96 13.41 49.18
C GLN A 542 -49.92 12.96 48.06
N LEU A 543 -49.35 12.56 46.92
CA LEU A 543 -50.08 12.01 45.79
C LEU A 543 -50.28 10.50 45.96
N GLY A 544 -51.54 10.05 45.98
CA GLY A 544 -51.88 8.63 45.97
C GLY A 544 -51.90 8.08 44.54
N VAL A 545 -51.23 6.95 44.28
CA VAL A 545 -51.28 6.26 42.99
C VAL A 545 -52.35 5.14 42.98
N PRO A 546 -52.98 4.82 41.84
CA PRO A 546 -52.65 5.27 40.47
C PRO A 546 -53.12 6.70 40.19
N ALA A 547 -52.19 7.57 39.79
CA ALA A 547 -52.49 8.84 39.15
C ALA A 547 -52.38 8.61 37.63
N SER A 548 -53.41 8.99 36.85
CA SER A 548 -53.43 8.75 35.41
C SER A 548 -52.47 9.66 34.62
N GLN A 549 -52.02 10.77 35.22
CA GLN A 549 -51.16 11.80 34.63
C GLN A 549 -50.34 12.47 35.75
N MET A 550 -49.24 11.84 36.17
CA MET A 550 -48.47 12.28 37.33
C MET A 550 -47.73 13.60 37.06
N GLU A 551 -47.29 13.80 35.82
CA GLU A 551 -46.64 15.00 35.31
C GLU A 551 -47.50 16.27 35.45
N GLU A 552 -48.83 16.13 35.48
CA GLU A 552 -49.80 17.21 35.66
C GLU A 552 -50.18 17.47 37.13
N ALA A 553 -49.72 16.64 38.06
CA ALA A 553 -50.06 16.77 39.48
C ALA A 553 -49.51 18.08 40.06
N ALA A 554 -50.27 18.72 40.95
CA ALA A 554 -49.75 19.87 41.69
C ALA A 554 -48.61 19.46 42.65
N GLY A 555 -47.58 20.31 42.76
CA GLY A 555 -46.50 20.13 43.74
C GLY A 555 -45.17 19.61 43.18
N TRP A 556 -45.00 19.55 41.86
CA TRP A 556 -43.67 19.44 41.25
C TRP A 556 -42.86 20.71 41.55
N THR A 557 -41.58 20.52 41.84
CA THR A 557 -40.66 21.62 42.16
C THR A 557 -39.40 21.49 41.32
N THR A 558 -38.96 22.60 40.76
CA THR A 558 -37.70 22.70 40.03
C THR A 558 -36.70 23.49 40.85
N THR A 559 -35.40 23.31 40.61
CA THR A 559 -34.42 24.22 41.18
C THR A 559 -34.63 25.65 40.64
N ALA A 560 -34.13 26.64 41.39
CA ALA A 560 -34.20 28.05 41.00
C ALA A 560 -33.49 28.37 39.67
N ALA A 561 -32.73 27.41 39.13
CA ALA A 561 -32.06 27.50 37.83
C ALA A 561 -33.04 27.58 36.64
N GLY A 562 -34.27 27.08 36.78
CA GLY A 562 -35.33 27.26 35.77
C GLY A 562 -35.14 26.50 34.46
N LEU A 563 -34.23 25.51 34.39
CA LEU A 563 -34.05 24.70 33.18
C LEU A 563 -35.18 23.69 32.98
N TRP A 564 -35.86 23.28 34.05
CA TRP A 564 -37.05 22.45 33.95
C TRP A 564 -38.29 23.33 33.82
N HIS A 565 -39.09 23.08 32.78
CA HIS A 565 -40.40 23.71 32.60
C HIS A 565 -41.44 22.69 32.12
N PHE A 566 -42.71 22.98 32.37
CA PHE A 566 -43.81 22.13 31.96
C PHE A 566 -44.30 22.52 30.56
N GLU A 567 -44.35 21.54 29.66
CA GLU A 567 -44.78 21.71 28.27
C GLU A 567 -46.05 20.89 27.99
N THR A 568 -46.95 21.45 27.19
CA THR A 568 -48.20 20.79 26.79
C THR A 568 -48.21 20.43 25.33
N ASN A 569 -48.83 19.30 25.00
CA ASN A 569 -49.04 18.85 23.62
C ASN A 569 -47.77 18.62 22.78
N TYR A 570 -46.64 18.24 23.40
CA TYR A 570 -45.44 17.92 22.62
C TYR A 570 -45.56 16.52 22.00
N ALA A 571 -45.05 16.38 20.77
CA ALA A 571 -45.12 15.13 20.03
C ALA A 571 -43.97 14.20 20.43
N LEU A 572 -44.29 12.95 20.80
CA LEU A 572 -43.33 11.91 21.13
C LEU A 572 -43.77 10.55 20.58
N GLY A 573 -42.98 9.96 19.68
CA GLY A 573 -43.23 8.60 19.17
C GLY A 573 -44.62 8.40 18.55
N GLY A 574 -45.13 9.43 17.85
CA GLY A 574 -46.48 9.42 17.26
C GLY A 574 -47.63 9.66 18.27
N ARG A 575 -47.32 10.00 19.52
CA ARG A 575 -48.27 10.40 20.57
C ARG A 575 -48.13 11.89 20.86
N THR A 576 -49.18 12.48 21.40
CA THR A 576 -49.15 13.83 21.98
C THR A 576 -49.21 13.69 23.50
N LEU A 577 -48.24 14.26 24.21
CA LEU A 577 -48.08 14.13 25.66
C LEU A 577 -47.93 15.52 26.30
N ASN A 578 -48.25 15.60 27.59
CA ASN A 578 -47.81 16.68 28.48
C ASN A 578 -46.61 16.17 29.28
N GLY A 579 -45.72 17.05 29.73
CA GLY A 579 -44.54 16.62 30.48
C GLY A 579 -43.58 17.75 30.83
N TRP A 580 -42.53 17.40 31.57
CA TRP A 580 -41.48 18.33 31.95
C TRP A 580 -40.29 18.22 30.99
N VAL A 581 -39.81 19.35 30.50
CA VAL A 581 -38.72 19.47 29.53
C VAL A 581 -37.55 20.21 30.19
N TYR A 582 -36.33 19.74 29.90
CA TYR A 582 -35.08 20.32 30.38
C TYR A 582 -34.39 21.12 29.27
N ASN A 583 -34.44 22.45 29.33
CA ASN A 583 -33.69 23.43 28.53
C ASN A 583 -34.17 24.86 28.86
N GLN A 584 -33.52 25.86 28.25
CA GLN A 584 -33.98 27.24 28.23
C GLN A 584 -34.42 27.64 26.80
N ASP A 585 -35.61 27.22 26.37
CA ASP A 585 -36.20 27.61 25.08
C ASP A 585 -35.32 27.32 23.84
N GLY A 586 -34.57 26.20 23.88
CA GLY A 586 -33.75 25.72 22.77
C GLY A 586 -32.24 25.66 23.04
N ASP A 587 -31.75 26.32 24.10
CA ASP A 587 -30.37 26.15 24.57
C ASP A 587 -30.30 25.09 25.69
N TYR A 588 -29.47 24.07 25.47
CA TYR A 588 -29.23 22.98 26.41
C TYR A 588 -28.02 23.28 27.33
N GLY A 589 -27.17 24.24 26.96
CA GLY A 589 -25.95 24.60 27.69
C GLY A 589 -26.07 25.97 28.36
N SER A 590 -26.00 26.02 29.69
CA SER A 590 -25.96 27.29 30.42
C SER A 590 -24.60 27.49 31.09
N ALA A 591 -23.94 28.61 30.76
CA ALA A 591 -22.72 29.02 31.46
C ALA A 591 -22.97 29.40 32.93
N THR A 592 -24.24 29.57 33.34
CA THR A 592 -24.60 30.00 34.69
C THR A 592 -25.35 28.96 35.52
N VAL A 593 -25.74 27.84 34.91
CA VAL A 593 -26.41 26.73 35.58
C VAL A 593 -25.58 25.45 35.39
N GLY A 594 -25.10 24.89 36.49
CA GLY A 594 -24.27 23.67 36.49
C GLY A 594 -25.07 22.39 36.74
N ALA A 595 -26.24 22.52 37.37
CA ALA A 595 -27.17 21.42 37.60
C ALA A 595 -28.60 21.97 37.79
N SER A 596 -29.62 21.20 37.40
CA SER A 596 -31.00 21.52 37.75
C SER A 596 -31.83 20.25 37.92
N ASP A 597 -32.61 20.22 38.99
CA ASP A 597 -33.39 19.07 39.39
C ASP A 597 -34.89 19.31 39.19
N LEU A 598 -35.59 18.25 38.82
CA LEU A 598 -37.03 18.15 38.82
C LEU A 598 -37.45 17.17 39.91
N THR A 599 -38.10 17.68 40.95
CA THR A 599 -38.57 16.87 42.07
C THR A 599 -40.08 16.73 42.02
N SER A 600 -40.57 15.50 42.09
CA SER A 600 -42.01 15.22 42.18
C SER A 600 -42.56 15.55 43.58
N PRO A 601 -43.87 15.80 43.72
CA PRO A 601 -44.51 15.79 45.03
C PRO A 601 -44.32 14.41 45.70
N PRO A 602 -44.41 14.29 47.04
CA PRO A 602 -44.34 13.01 47.73
C PRO A 602 -45.39 12.03 47.19
N ILE A 603 -44.97 10.80 46.88
CA ILE A 603 -45.83 9.77 46.28
C ILE A 603 -45.95 8.60 47.25
N THR A 604 -47.13 7.99 47.32
CA THR A 604 -47.31 6.71 48.01
C THR A 604 -47.61 5.60 47.04
N VAL A 605 -46.69 4.64 46.95
CA VAL A 605 -46.85 3.42 46.16
C VAL A 605 -47.48 2.35 47.06
N PRO A 606 -48.71 1.87 46.77
CA PRO A 606 -49.32 0.77 47.50
C PRO A 606 -48.46 -0.49 47.47
N ALA A 607 -48.62 -1.37 48.46
CA ALA A 607 -47.95 -2.67 48.46
C ALA A 607 -48.27 -3.45 47.17
N GLY A 608 -47.25 -3.86 46.41
CA GLY A 608 -47.39 -4.51 45.11
C GLY A 608 -47.61 -3.57 43.92
N GLY A 609 -47.64 -2.25 44.15
CA GLY A 609 -47.64 -1.23 43.10
C GLY A 609 -46.24 -0.96 42.54
N TRP A 610 -46.19 -0.32 41.37
CA TRP A 610 -44.96 0.12 40.70
C TRP A 610 -45.14 1.55 40.18
N LEU A 611 -44.03 2.28 40.06
CA LEU A 611 -43.97 3.57 39.37
C LEU A 611 -43.24 3.37 38.06
N ALA A 612 -43.79 3.90 36.97
CA ALA A 612 -43.09 3.96 35.71
C ALA A 612 -42.90 5.38 35.24
N PHE A 613 -41.76 5.59 34.60
CA PHE A 613 -41.37 6.86 34.03
C PHE A 613 -41.13 6.63 32.53
N ASP A 614 -41.85 7.38 31.71
CA ASP A 614 -41.53 7.51 30.29
C ASP A 614 -40.53 8.68 30.20
N TYR A 615 -39.32 8.40 29.70
CA TYR A 615 -38.27 9.41 29.52
C TYR A 615 -37.86 9.45 28.05
N ASN A 616 -37.67 10.65 27.53
CA ASN A 616 -37.13 10.89 26.20
C ASN A 616 -35.86 11.72 26.30
N THR A 617 -34.75 11.18 25.81
CA THR A 617 -33.56 11.96 25.49
C THR A 617 -33.59 12.33 24.03
N LEU A 618 -33.89 13.59 23.73
CA LEU A 618 -33.18 14.23 22.64
C LEU A 618 -31.85 14.67 23.25
N ALA A 619 -30.86 13.78 23.22
CA ALA A 619 -29.50 14.20 23.47
C ALA A 619 -29.08 15.16 22.35
N GLU A 620 -28.13 16.06 22.62
CA GLU A 620 -27.62 17.07 21.67
C GLU A 620 -27.12 16.47 20.33
N GLY A 621 -27.00 15.14 20.23
CA GLY A 621 -26.88 14.39 18.99
C GLY A 621 -27.42 12.96 19.08
N ALA A 622 -27.43 12.24 17.96
CA ALA A 622 -27.88 10.84 17.89
C ALA A 622 -26.94 9.82 18.57
N GLN A 623 -25.86 10.28 19.20
CA GLN A 623 -24.75 9.45 19.67
C GLN A 623 -24.79 9.21 21.18
N ALA A 624 -24.25 8.06 21.64
CA ALA A 624 -24.45 7.50 22.98
C ALA A 624 -23.82 8.30 24.15
N TYR A 625 -23.03 9.32 23.88
CA TYR A 625 -22.19 10.02 24.87
C TYR A 625 -22.83 11.28 25.45
N TRP A 626 -23.95 11.73 24.89
CA TRP A 626 -24.51 13.06 25.14
C TRP A 626 -25.66 13.09 26.14
N GLY A 627 -25.89 12.00 26.88
CA GLY A 627 -26.92 11.96 27.93
C GLY A 627 -26.74 10.84 28.93
N GLN A 628 -26.46 11.19 30.19
CA GLN A 628 -26.61 10.30 31.34
C GLN A 628 -27.65 10.88 32.29
N GLY A 629 -28.78 10.19 32.43
CA GLY A 629 -29.81 10.49 33.42
C GLY A 629 -29.79 9.50 34.57
N TRP A 630 -29.93 9.97 35.80
CA TRP A 630 -30.06 9.12 36.98
C TRP A 630 -31.44 9.30 37.61
N GLY A 631 -32.14 8.20 37.83
CA GLY A 631 -33.37 8.18 38.61
C GLY A 631 -33.05 7.95 40.08
N GLU A 632 -33.29 8.95 40.93
CA GLU A 632 -33.10 8.88 42.37
C GLU A 632 -34.46 8.87 43.09
N VAL A 633 -34.64 7.97 44.06
CA VAL A 633 -35.85 7.91 44.88
C VAL A 633 -35.51 8.27 46.32
N LEU A 634 -36.15 9.31 46.84
CA LEU A 634 -36.10 9.66 48.26
C LEU A 634 -37.21 8.91 49.01
N VAL A 635 -36.82 7.91 49.81
CA VAL A 635 -37.76 7.16 50.66
C VAL A 635 -37.83 7.82 52.04
N GLY A 636 -39.05 8.17 52.47
CA GLY A 636 -39.31 8.69 53.83
C GLY A 636 -38.66 10.04 54.16
N GLY A 637 -38.26 10.83 53.15
CA GLY A 637 -37.69 12.16 53.32
C GLY A 637 -36.22 12.20 53.79
N GLY A 638 -35.49 11.08 53.75
CA GLY A 638 -34.11 11.08 54.24
C GLY A 638 -33.14 10.04 53.65
N SER A 639 -33.60 8.98 52.97
CA SER A 639 -32.71 8.00 52.34
C SER A 639 -32.88 8.02 50.83
N VAL A 640 -31.79 8.39 50.13
CA VAL A 640 -31.72 8.39 48.65
C VAL A 640 -31.33 6.99 48.19
N VAL A 641 -32.18 6.38 47.35
CA VAL A 641 -31.88 5.12 46.67
C VAL A 641 -31.72 5.42 45.19
N ARG A 642 -30.53 5.18 44.63
CA ARG A 642 -30.34 5.19 43.17
C ARG A 642 -30.96 3.94 42.59
N MET A 643 -31.90 4.13 41.68
CA MET A 643 -32.57 2.99 41.07
C MET A 643 -31.92 2.62 39.74
N TRP A 644 -31.62 3.59 38.86
CA TRP A 644 -31.16 3.27 37.49
C TRP A 644 -30.28 4.36 36.86
N ARG A 645 -29.39 3.91 35.93
CA ARG A 645 -28.65 4.76 34.98
C ARG A 645 -29.30 4.64 33.62
N VAL A 646 -29.70 5.76 33.02
CA VAL A 646 -30.18 5.81 31.64
C VAL A 646 -29.10 6.42 30.77
N VAL A 647 -28.64 5.67 29.77
CA VAL A 647 -27.73 6.14 28.71
C VAL A 647 -28.52 6.12 27.41
N GLY A 648 -28.64 7.26 26.73
CA GLY A 648 -29.43 7.42 25.52
C GLY A 648 -28.58 7.75 24.30
N GLY A 649 -28.78 7.02 23.21
CA GLY A 649 -28.35 7.39 21.86
C GLY A 649 -29.58 7.28 20.94
N GLY A 650 -29.96 8.39 20.29
CA GLY A 650 -31.13 8.47 19.43
C GLY A 650 -32.48 8.53 20.19
N GLY A 651 -33.47 9.17 19.57
CA GLY A 651 -34.80 9.46 20.14
C GLY A 651 -35.69 8.25 20.39
N GLU A 652 -35.25 7.32 21.24
CA GLU A 652 -36.07 6.25 21.79
C GLU A 652 -36.73 6.71 23.10
N ALA A 653 -38.07 6.72 23.12
CA ALA A 653 -38.81 6.79 24.38
C ALA A 653 -38.64 5.46 25.13
N ARG A 654 -37.89 5.46 26.23
CA ARG A 654 -37.71 4.27 27.08
C ARG A 654 -38.65 4.34 28.28
N ARG A 655 -39.42 3.27 28.48
CA ARG A 655 -40.28 3.09 29.65
C ARG A 655 -39.54 2.29 30.71
N ALA A 656 -39.16 2.93 31.81
CA ALA A 656 -38.68 2.24 33.01
C ALA A 656 -39.88 1.84 33.87
N ARG A 657 -39.88 0.62 34.43
CA ARG A 657 -40.92 0.11 35.34
C ARG A 657 -40.38 -0.14 36.73
#